data_AF-A0A925IP12-F1
#
_entry.id   AF-A0A925IP12-F1
#
_cell.length_a   1.000
_cell.length_b   1.000
_cell.length_c   1.000
_cell.angle_alpha   90.00
_cell.angle_beta   90.00
_cell.angle_gamma   90.00
#
_symmetry.space_group_name_H-M   'P 1'
#
loop_
_entity.id
_entity.type
_entity.pdbx_description
1 polymer ?
#
loop_
_entity_poly.entity_id
_entity_poly.type
_entity_poly.pdbx_seq_one_letter_code
_entity_poly.pdbx_strand_id
1 'polypeptide(L)'
;MRRRKLLEWASLGFAASYLSPALAAFPTNPWRNRPINNRLLSPLYRPPGSSQFLPTNTTKIWSTVSARLASIRTSTWSTENRRAEGLSFYLSQDLTNEEAYTWAKLARILGGQLERQGEAMALAVARGFESTFGQPAAPNHWLELAHSRTILLLGDLNQPYPAKQMISKRARLFQATPTPDRALGGSILSITPQSEIALLGGLIRYILENRLYDSAYLQANTNALNLVVGNLTSKEITYEFQEDRLARAKALEDEGTVFALLMAFYAPYRPNTVSQLCGLPESAINNFYREVTVSQNRPLSIVYAQETSSPLLCEQKIRAAGIISLLLGQVGQPGGGIVTLAPGWNPQGTTDVGALGDSLPGYSGPAPQSDEDFILWTQSHSLNKARRTIAFLRSWYDLPDNDFGFSLLPTAKPNAAPEMLICVGAVPKLPLDRLRTLVVLTTNAQIPAVSAKTEVFMLPLAHPTEREGTITDTGRRIVLFSSDRRPSGQSQTGLTLAAGLWSQVSARLAKSSEERDRGIAAVRWPRVLSVETVIAEMGGENLREPGQITRSEQVERCGVPVYAGLSLSQLRLRSSSEVDDSRIGLYPNYGFCWPGDIHIIGNRASADSKGQSKGFIGWDGKRWSGLDTPDVVDPLKSPEESVDPFRGTPEGVARLIAVEYAGGLNLDTGIALERGIVPKLGFLPAKRDK
;
A
#
# COMPACT_ATOMS: atom_id res chain seq x y z
N MET A 1 -4.81 29.53 -5.46
CA MET A 1 -4.00 28.96 -4.35
C MET A 1 -2.53 29.08 -4.75
N ARG A 2 -1.61 29.49 -3.86
CA ARG A 2 -0.16 29.49 -4.20
C ARG A 2 0.29 28.02 -4.39
N ARG A 3 1.15 27.73 -5.39
CA ARG A 3 1.60 26.37 -5.75
C ARG A 3 2.21 25.63 -4.56
N ARG A 4 3.01 26.31 -3.72
CA ARG A 4 3.45 25.81 -2.42
C ARG A 4 2.37 25.20 -1.55
N LYS A 5 1.26 25.92 -1.36
CA LYS A 5 0.16 25.46 -0.51
C LYS A 5 -0.52 24.25 -1.14
N LEU A 6 -0.58 24.16 -2.47
CA LEU A 6 -1.10 22.98 -3.16
C LEU A 6 -0.21 21.75 -2.90
N LEU A 7 1.12 21.90 -2.97
CA LEU A 7 2.09 20.82 -2.71
C LEU A 7 2.22 20.45 -1.22
N GLU A 8 2.13 21.42 -0.32
CA GLU A 8 2.00 21.14 1.12
C GLU A 8 0.67 20.43 1.41
N TRP A 9 -0.44 20.83 0.76
CA TRP A 9 -1.74 20.16 0.90
C TRP A 9 -1.75 18.77 0.24
N ALA A 10 -0.93 18.60 -0.79
CA ALA A 10 -0.68 17.39 -1.56
C ALA A 10 -0.05 16.30 -0.70
N SER A 11 1.11 16.66 -0.15
CA SER A 11 1.93 15.78 0.67
C SER A 11 1.28 15.46 2.00
N LEU A 12 0.60 16.45 2.59
CA LEU A 12 -0.12 16.28 3.86
C LEU A 12 -1.36 15.40 3.78
N GLY A 13 -1.68 14.86 2.60
CA GLY A 13 -2.67 13.81 2.38
C GLY A 13 -3.71 13.72 3.49
N PHE A 14 -4.55 14.76 3.65
CA PHE A 14 -5.59 14.95 4.70
C PHE A 14 -5.37 16.02 5.78
N ALA A 15 -4.22 16.67 5.98
CA ALA A 15 -4.05 17.64 7.10
C ALA A 15 -4.48 19.11 6.84
N ALA A 16 -5.16 19.44 5.73
CA ALA A 16 -5.85 20.74 5.61
C ALA A 16 -6.99 20.90 6.65
N SER A 17 -7.38 19.79 7.29
CA SER A 17 -8.24 19.68 8.46
C SER A 17 -7.66 20.22 9.76
N TYR A 18 -6.33 20.30 9.88
CA TYR A 18 -5.65 20.52 11.14
C TYR A 18 -4.72 21.76 11.17
N LEU A 19 -4.53 22.45 10.05
CA LEU A 19 -3.62 23.58 9.93
C LEU A 19 -4.35 24.92 9.78
N SER A 20 -4.02 25.86 10.68
CA SER A 20 -4.27 27.33 10.75
C SER A 20 -5.68 27.93 10.47
N PRO A 21 -6.17 28.88 11.31
CA PRO A 21 -7.39 29.66 11.06
C PRO A 21 -7.43 30.42 9.73
N ALA A 22 -6.29 30.82 9.17
CA ALA A 22 -6.22 31.48 7.86
C ALA A 22 -6.48 30.53 6.67
N LEU A 23 -6.47 29.21 6.91
CA LEU A 23 -6.80 28.16 5.95
C LEU A 23 -8.29 27.73 6.05
N ALA A 24 -9.07 28.38 6.93
CA ALA A 24 -10.49 28.17 7.14
C ALA A 24 -11.39 28.88 6.09
N ALA A 25 -10.97 29.01 4.83
CA ALA A 25 -11.74 29.72 3.79
C ALA A 25 -12.56 28.81 2.84
N PHE A 26 -12.51 27.46 2.97
CA PHE A 26 -13.21 26.53 2.06
C PHE A 26 -14.35 25.75 2.73
N PRO A 27 -15.59 25.81 2.19
CA PRO A 27 -16.82 25.36 2.87
C PRO A 27 -16.99 23.83 3.08
N THR A 28 -16.16 22.96 2.51
CA THR A 28 -16.42 21.50 2.44
C THR A 28 -15.44 20.60 3.20
N ASN A 29 -14.72 21.12 4.21
CA ASN A 29 -13.82 20.32 5.04
C ASN A 29 -14.62 19.63 6.18
N PRO A 30 -14.85 18.30 6.18
CA PRO A 30 -15.62 17.63 7.23
C PRO A 30 -14.86 17.46 8.54
N TRP A 31 -13.57 17.81 8.57
CA TRP A 31 -12.74 17.79 9.77
C TRP A 31 -12.47 19.20 10.35
N ARG A 32 -12.98 20.27 9.71
CA ARG A 32 -12.96 21.67 10.23
C ARG A 32 -13.48 21.78 11.67
N ASN A 33 -14.28 20.80 12.09
CA ASN A 33 -15.03 20.81 13.33
C ASN A 33 -14.66 19.64 14.27
N ARG A 34 -13.44 19.08 14.24
CA ARG A 34 -12.95 18.41 15.46
C ARG A 34 -12.42 19.49 16.38
N PRO A 35 -13.18 19.89 17.41
CA PRO A 35 -12.67 20.87 18.34
C PRO A 35 -11.41 20.30 19.03
N ILE A 36 -10.42 21.16 19.26
CA ILE A 36 -9.34 20.93 20.23
C ILE A 36 -9.94 20.68 21.65
N ASN A 37 -11.23 20.95 21.83
CA ASN A 37 -12.04 20.66 23.02
C ASN A 37 -12.31 19.14 23.16
N ASN A 38 -11.26 18.34 23.36
CA ASN A 38 -11.26 17.09 24.14
C ASN A 38 -9.86 16.46 24.15
N ARG A 39 -8.77 17.25 24.06
CA ARG A 39 -7.42 16.69 24.00
C ARG A 39 -7.02 16.00 25.30
N LEU A 40 -6.41 14.82 25.19
CA LEU A 40 -5.71 14.22 26.31
C LEU A 40 -4.38 14.96 26.51
N LEU A 41 -4.22 15.66 27.63
CA LEU A 41 -3.05 16.49 27.92
C LEU A 41 -2.18 15.97 29.06
N SER A 42 -2.65 15.00 29.82
CA SER A 42 -1.91 14.35 30.90
C SER A 42 -2.18 12.85 30.90
N PRO A 43 -1.25 12.02 31.38
CA PRO A 43 -1.46 10.59 31.52
C PRO A 43 -2.56 10.28 32.55
N LEU A 44 -3.42 9.32 32.22
CA LEU A 44 -4.52 8.88 33.07
C LEU A 44 -4.47 7.36 33.28
N TYR A 45 -4.96 6.93 34.43
CA TYR A 45 -5.05 5.52 34.80
C TYR A 45 -6.43 5.22 35.39
N ARG A 46 -7.08 4.14 34.93
CA ARG A 46 -8.32 3.61 35.50
C ARG A 46 -8.07 2.22 36.07
N PRO A 47 -8.20 2.02 37.39
CA PRO A 47 -8.08 0.70 37.99
C PRO A 47 -9.25 -0.22 37.61
N PRO A 48 -9.07 -1.56 37.64
CA PRO A 48 -10.15 -2.52 37.46
C PRO A 48 -11.32 -2.28 38.41
N GLY A 49 -12.54 -2.34 37.90
CA GLY A 49 -13.78 -2.14 38.66
C GLY A 49 -14.15 -0.67 38.91
N SER A 50 -13.29 0.28 38.57
CA SER A 50 -13.56 1.72 38.71
C SER A 50 -14.07 2.34 37.42
N SER A 51 -14.96 3.32 37.54
CA SER A 51 -15.35 4.23 36.46
C SER A 51 -14.50 5.51 36.41
N GLN A 52 -13.70 5.78 37.45
CA GLN A 52 -12.92 7.01 37.58
C GLN A 52 -11.49 6.84 37.08
N PHE A 53 -11.04 7.82 36.28
CA PHE A 53 -9.65 7.96 35.87
C PHE A 53 -8.88 8.84 36.86
N LEU A 54 -7.70 8.38 37.25
CA LEU A 54 -6.79 9.04 38.16
C LEU A 54 -5.60 9.63 37.38
N PRO A 55 -5.17 10.87 37.68
CA PRO A 55 -3.94 11.42 37.15
C PRO A 55 -2.72 10.56 37.52
N THR A 56 -1.77 10.43 36.59
CA THR A 56 -0.52 9.70 36.81
C THR A 56 0.59 10.30 35.94
N ASN A 57 1.73 9.62 35.83
CA ASN A 57 2.82 10.01 34.93
C ASN A 57 3.25 8.85 34.03
N THR A 58 3.86 9.20 32.89
CA THR A 58 4.30 8.25 31.86
C THR A 58 5.25 7.18 32.40
N THR A 59 6.19 7.54 33.27
CA THR A 59 7.17 6.61 33.85
C THR A 59 6.49 5.51 34.68
N LYS A 60 5.52 5.89 35.52
CA LYS A 60 4.75 4.94 36.33
C LYS A 60 3.87 4.03 35.46
N ILE A 61 3.27 4.58 34.40
CA ILE A 61 2.54 3.78 33.41
C ILE A 61 3.48 2.75 32.77
N TRP A 62 4.62 3.17 32.22
CA TRP A 62 5.55 2.25 31.54
C TRP A 62 6.17 1.20 32.45
N SER A 63 6.48 1.54 33.70
CA SER A 63 6.91 0.54 34.69
C SER A 63 5.81 -0.52 34.92
N THR A 64 4.56 -0.10 35.07
CA THR A 64 3.43 -1.03 35.29
C THR A 64 3.12 -1.86 34.04
N VAL A 65 3.02 -1.20 32.89
CA VAL A 65 2.74 -1.83 31.58
C VAL A 65 3.83 -2.85 31.22
N SER A 66 5.11 -2.54 31.43
CA SER A 66 6.19 -3.49 31.16
C SER A 66 6.11 -4.74 32.06
N ALA A 67 5.70 -4.59 33.33
CA ALA A 67 5.47 -5.72 34.22
C ALA A 67 4.29 -6.60 33.76
N ARG A 68 3.18 -5.99 33.35
CA ARG A 68 2.01 -6.70 32.79
C ARG A 68 2.37 -7.42 31.49
N LEU A 69 3.07 -6.73 30.60
CA LEU A 69 3.52 -7.26 29.32
C LEU A 69 4.43 -8.47 29.52
N ALA A 70 5.41 -8.40 30.43
CA ALA A 70 6.28 -9.53 30.74
C ALA A 70 5.50 -10.73 31.32
N SER A 71 4.51 -10.46 32.18
CA SER A 71 3.63 -11.51 32.72
C SER A 71 2.81 -12.18 31.63
N ILE A 72 2.19 -11.41 30.74
CA ILE A 72 1.36 -11.94 29.64
C ILE A 72 2.22 -12.71 28.65
N ARG A 73 3.40 -12.19 28.31
CA ARG A 73 4.38 -12.93 27.50
C ARG A 73 4.71 -14.27 28.14
N THR A 74 4.92 -14.32 29.45
CA THR A 74 5.24 -15.57 30.14
C THR A 74 4.06 -16.55 30.15
N SER A 75 2.85 -16.07 30.43
CA SER A 75 1.68 -16.94 30.62
C SER A 75 0.97 -17.37 29.33
N THR A 76 1.22 -16.66 28.21
CA THR A 76 0.54 -16.88 26.93
C THR A 76 1.49 -17.14 25.77
N TRP A 77 2.76 -17.45 26.06
CA TRP A 77 3.72 -17.77 25.00
C TRP A 77 3.34 -19.06 24.29
N SER A 78 3.20 -18.99 22.97
CA SER A 78 3.13 -20.14 22.09
C SER A 78 4.47 -20.29 21.37
N THR A 79 5.18 -21.38 21.65
CA THR A 79 6.43 -21.71 20.97
C THR A 79 6.21 -21.99 19.49
N GLU A 80 5.11 -22.68 19.15
CA GLU A 80 4.71 -22.95 17.77
C GLU A 80 4.49 -21.65 16.98
N ASN A 81 3.71 -20.72 17.56
CA ASN A 81 3.39 -19.46 16.89
C ASN A 81 4.45 -18.37 17.08
N ARG A 82 5.50 -18.65 17.89
CA ARG A 82 6.61 -17.74 18.24
C ARG A 82 6.12 -16.38 18.77
N ARG A 83 5.07 -16.40 19.59
CA ARG A 83 4.37 -15.17 20.01
C ARG A 83 3.64 -15.34 21.34
N ALA A 84 3.30 -14.22 21.97
CA ALA A 84 2.42 -14.13 23.12
C ALA A 84 0.96 -13.98 22.66
N GLU A 85 0.16 -15.03 22.77
CA GLU A 85 -1.21 -15.07 22.23
C GLU A 85 -2.16 -14.09 22.94
N GLY A 86 -1.85 -13.70 24.18
CA GLY A 86 -2.61 -12.72 24.94
C GLY A 86 -2.23 -11.26 24.65
N LEU A 87 -1.23 -10.98 23.80
CA LEU A 87 -0.72 -9.63 23.53
C LEU A 87 -1.04 -9.18 22.11
N SER A 88 -1.64 -8.00 21.97
CA SER A 88 -1.90 -7.40 20.67
C SER A 88 -1.60 -5.90 20.63
N PHE A 89 -1.30 -5.43 19.43
CA PHE A 89 -1.06 -4.04 19.07
C PHE A 89 -2.03 -3.64 17.97
N TYR A 90 -2.63 -2.46 18.10
CA TYR A 90 -3.52 -1.90 17.10
C TYR A 90 -3.05 -0.49 16.73
N LEU A 91 -2.65 -0.31 15.48
CA LEU A 91 -2.06 0.92 15.00
C LEU A 91 -3.04 1.74 14.13
N SER A 92 -2.90 3.06 14.22
CA SER A 92 -3.59 4.01 13.35
C SER A 92 -2.84 4.19 12.03
N GLN A 93 -3.59 4.55 11.00
CA GLN A 93 -3.05 5.07 9.74
C GLN A 93 -2.63 6.54 9.82
N ASP A 94 -2.80 7.18 10.98
CA ASP A 94 -2.44 8.57 11.25
C ASP A 94 -1.11 8.69 12.02
N LEU A 95 -0.22 7.72 11.86
CA LEU A 95 1.14 7.74 12.37
C LEU A 95 2.10 8.16 11.26
N THR A 96 3.22 8.79 11.62
CA THR A 96 4.31 8.98 10.65
C THR A 96 4.89 7.63 10.25
N ASN A 97 5.63 7.58 9.15
CA ASN A 97 6.34 6.37 8.73
C ASN A 97 7.25 5.87 9.86
N GLU A 98 7.97 6.78 10.54
CA GLU A 98 8.90 6.43 11.62
C GLU A 98 8.17 5.88 12.85
N GLU A 99 7.06 6.51 13.25
CA GLU A 99 6.23 6.05 14.37
C GLU A 99 5.63 4.69 14.06
N ALA A 100 5.01 4.53 12.88
CA ALA A 100 4.38 3.29 12.45
C ALA A 100 5.39 2.14 12.35
N TYR A 101 6.54 2.38 11.72
CA TYR A 101 7.63 1.41 11.61
C TYR A 101 8.11 0.96 12.98
N THR A 102 8.38 1.91 13.88
CA THR A 102 8.91 1.62 15.23
C THR A 102 7.91 0.82 16.06
N TRP A 103 6.64 1.20 16.07
CA TRP A 103 5.61 0.47 16.82
C TRP A 103 5.33 -0.91 16.23
N ALA A 104 5.38 -1.07 14.91
CA ALA A 104 5.27 -2.36 14.26
C ALA A 104 6.48 -3.26 14.57
N LYS A 105 7.69 -2.69 14.60
CA LYS A 105 8.91 -3.37 15.04
C LYS A 105 8.81 -3.84 16.48
N LEU A 106 8.38 -2.97 17.41
CA LEU A 106 8.12 -3.35 18.79
C LEU A 106 7.09 -4.47 18.92
N ALA A 107 5.96 -4.36 18.21
CA ALA A 107 4.92 -5.37 18.26
C ALA A 107 5.47 -6.76 17.90
N ARG A 108 6.23 -6.85 16.80
CA ARG A 108 6.80 -8.13 16.33
C ARG A 108 7.89 -8.68 17.26
N ILE A 109 8.83 -7.84 17.69
CA ILE A 109 9.91 -8.26 18.62
C ILE A 109 9.33 -8.75 19.95
N LEU A 110 8.28 -8.07 20.43
CA LEU A 110 7.57 -8.44 21.64
C LEU A 110 6.57 -9.58 21.41
N GLY A 111 6.60 -10.24 20.26
CA GLY A 111 5.74 -11.38 19.94
C GLY A 111 4.25 -11.04 20.08
N GLY A 112 3.86 -9.79 19.88
CA GLY A 112 2.47 -9.38 19.88
C GLY A 112 1.85 -9.55 18.50
N GLN A 113 0.56 -9.86 18.46
CA GLN A 113 -0.20 -9.73 17.21
C GLN A 113 -0.30 -8.26 16.84
N LEU A 114 -0.14 -7.96 15.55
CA LEU A 114 -0.22 -6.61 15.02
C LEU A 114 -1.44 -6.49 14.11
N GLU A 115 -2.21 -5.43 14.27
CA GLU A 115 -3.27 -5.05 13.35
C GLU A 115 -3.23 -3.54 13.11
N ARG A 116 -3.77 -3.11 11.98
CA ARG A 116 -3.97 -1.69 11.69
C ARG A 116 -5.36 -1.40 11.13
N GLN A 117 -5.88 -0.24 11.48
CA GLN A 117 -7.14 0.26 10.95
C GLN A 117 -7.18 0.21 9.41
N GLY A 118 -8.09 -0.57 8.83
CA GLY A 118 -8.29 -0.64 7.38
C GLY A 118 -7.27 -1.51 6.63
N GLU A 119 -6.48 -2.32 7.35
CA GLU A 119 -5.46 -3.22 6.80
C GLU A 119 -5.98 -4.11 5.67
N ALA A 120 -7.09 -4.82 5.87
CA ALA A 120 -7.62 -5.76 4.88
C ALA A 120 -7.91 -5.11 3.52
N MET A 121 -8.39 -3.86 3.52
CA MET A 121 -8.64 -3.11 2.28
C MET A 121 -7.33 -2.67 1.61
N ALA A 122 -6.38 -2.17 2.41
CA ALA A 122 -5.09 -1.70 1.89
C ALA A 122 -4.31 -2.85 1.24
N LEU A 123 -4.26 -4.02 1.89
CA LEU A 123 -3.60 -5.20 1.34
C LEU A 123 -4.28 -5.74 0.08
N ALA A 124 -5.61 -5.69 0.00
CA ALA A 124 -6.33 -6.06 -1.21
C ALA A 124 -6.01 -5.14 -2.39
N VAL A 125 -5.94 -3.83 -2.17
CA VAL A 125 -5.54 -2.86 -3.21
C VAL A 125 -4.10 -3.10 -3.65
N ALA A 126 -3.18 -3.30 -2.70
CA ALA A 126 -1.78 -3.59 -2.96
C ALA A 126 -1.60 -4.87 -3.78
N ARG A 127 -2.29 -5.97 -3.43
CA ARG A 127 -2.29 -7.22 -4.22
C ARG A 127 -2.83 -7.02 -5.64
N GLY A 128 -3.87 -6.20 -5.80
CA GLY A 128 -4.41 -5.85 -7.11
C GLY A 128 -3.35 -5.21 -8.01
N PHE A 129 -2.53 -4.30 -7.46
CA PHE A 129 -1.43 -3.70 -8.22
C PHE A 129 -0.25 -4.64 -8.40
N GLU A 130 0.19 -5.34 -7.35
CA GLU A 130 1.35 -6.24 -7.40
C GLU A 130 1.12 -7.34 -8.46
N SER A 131 -0.05 -7.96 -8.47
CA SER A 131 -0.41 -8.97 -9.47
C SER A 131 -0.54 -8.43 -10.90
N THR A 132 -0.75 -7.12 -11.09
CA THR A 132 -0.91 -6.49 -12.41
C THR A 132 0.40 -5.95 -12.97
N PHE A 133 1.14 -5.21 -12.14
CA PHE A 133 2.29 -4.41 -12.55
C PHE A 133 3.59 -4.83 -11.85
N GLY A 134 3.54 -5.79 -10.93
CA GLY A 134 4.69 -6.22 -10.14
C GLY A 134 5.07 -5.25 -9.01
N GLN A 135 4.26 -4.20 -8.79
CA GLN A 135 4.46 -3.21 -7.74
C GLN A 135 3.19 -3.05 -6.92
N PRO A 136 3.27 -2.98 -5.57
CA PRO A 136 2.11 -3.03 -4.69
C PRO A 136 1.41 -1.67 -4.50
N ALA A 137 1.44 -0.79 -5.50
CA ALA A 137 0.90 0.56 -5.40
C ALA A 137 0.54 1.13 -6.79
N ALA A 138 -0.19 2.25 -6.78
CA ALA A 138 -0.72 2.85 -7.99
C ALA A 138 0.40 3.28 -8.97
N PRO A 139 0.22 3.04 -10.29
CA PRO A 139 1.23 3.40 -11.27
C PRO A 139 1.35 4.90 -11.48
N ASN A 140 0.27 5.66 -11.34
CA ASN A 140 0.22 7.12 -11.48
C ASN A 140 -0.12 7.80 -10.16
N HIS A 141 0.13 9.10 -10.10
CA HIS A 141 -0.16 9.91 -8.93
C HIS A 141 -1.24 10.97 -9.20
N TRP A 142 -1.89 11.40 -8.14
CA TRP A 142 -3.10 12.21 -8.21
C TRP A 142 -2.87 13.65 -8.69
N LEU A 143 -1.64 14.19 -8.63
CA LEU A 143 -1.32 15.51 -9.22
C LEU A 143 -1.49 15.53 -10.74
N GLU A 144 -1.35 14.39 -11.42
CA GLU A 144 -1.50 14.29 -12.87
C GLU A 144 -2.96 14.42 -13.33
N LEU A 145 -3.93 14.35 -12.40
CA LEU A 145 -5.36 14.50 -12.70
C LEU A 145 -5.72 15.85 -13.33
N ALA A 146 -4.84 16.85 -13.18
CA ALA A 146 -4.97 18.14 -13.87
C ALA A 146 -4.77 18.02 -15.40
N HIS A 147 -4.10 16.95 -15.84
CA HIS A 147 -3.71 16.71 -17.23
C HIS A 147 -4.53 15.60 -17.90
N SER A 148 -5.34 14.86 -17.16
CA SER A 148 -6.28 13.89 -17.71
C SER A 148 -7.33 14.58 -18.59
N ARG A 149 -7.69 13.95 -19.71
CA ARG A 149 -8.82 14.41 -20.56
C ARG A 149 -10.13 13.73 -20.19
N THR A 150 -10.06 12.52 -19.64
CA THR A 150 -11.20 11.82 -19.07
C THR A 150 -10.83 11.25 -17.72
N ILE A 151 -11.76 11.33 -16.77
CA ILE A 151 -11.60 10.81 -15.42
C ILE A 151 -12.81 9.94 -15.09
N LEU A 152 -12.55 8.69 -14.70
CA LEU A 152 -13.55 7.76 -14.18
C LEU A 152 -13.33 7.58 -12.68
N LEU A 153 -14.27 8.05 -11.85
CA LEU A 153 -14.23 7.89 -10.41
C LEU A 153 -15.02 6.63 -9.99
N LEU A 154 -14.41 5.81 -9.14
CA LEU A 154 -14.95 4.58 -8.56
C LEU A 154 -14.84 4.59 -7.02
N GLY A 155 -15.64 3.77 -6.34
CA GLY A 155 -15.55 3.58 -4.89
C GLY A 155 -16.24 4.68 -4.07
N ASP A 156 -15.85 4.87 -2.80
CA ASP A 156 -16.58 5.78 -1.89
C ASP A 156 -16.18 7.24 -2.05
N LEU A 157 -16.95 8.03 -2.80
CA LEU A 157 -16.65 9.45 -3.00
C LEU A 157 -17.22 10.35 -1.90
N ASN A 158 -17.86 9.84 -0.85
CA ASN A 158 -18.34 10.70 0.24
C ASN A 158 -17.22 11.12 1.22
N GLN A 159 -16.04 10.51 1.12
CA GLN A 159 -14.89 10.90 1.94
C GLN A 159 -14.20 12.18 1.40
N PRO A 160 -13.58 12.96 2.30
CA PRO A 160 -12.91 14.20 1.92
C PRO A 160 -11.50 13.92 1.36
N TYR A 161 -11.41 13.56 0.08
CA TYR A 161 -10.10 13.43 -0.57
C TYR A 161 -9.62 14.80 -1.10
N PRO A 162 -8.55 15.41 -0.56
CA PRO A 162 -8.03 16.68 -1.07
C PRO A 162 -7.61 16.60 -2.53
N ALA A 163 -7.12 15.43 -2.95
CA ALA A 163 -6.73 15.11 -4.32
C ALA A 163 -7.86 15.33 -5.36
N LYS A 164 -9.14 15.31 -4.94
CA LYS A 164 -10.27 15.69 -5.83
C LYS A 164 -10.13 17.11 -6.39
N GLN A 165 -9.39 18.00 -5.72
CA GLN A 165 -9.15 19.36 -6.22
C GLN A 165 -8.26 19.40 -7.47
N MET A 166 -7.52 18.33 -7.75
CA MET A 166 -6.71 18.21 -8.97
C MET A 166 -7.51 17.74 -10.18
N ILE A 167 -8.75 17.28 -9.99
CA ILE A 167 -9.62 16.87 -11.09
C ILE A 167 -9.77 18.06 -12.03
N SER A 168 -9.27 17.90 -13.26
CA SER A 168 -9.33 18.94 -14.27
C SER A 168 -10.78 19.30 -14.59
N LYS A 169 -11.11 20.59 -14.51
CA LYS A 169 -12.43 21.09 -14.95
C LYS A 169 -12.65 20.94 -16.45
N ARG A 170 -11.58 20.69 -17.22
CA ARG A 170 -11.64 20.42 -18.67
C ARG A 170 -11.81 18.94 -18.99
N ALA A 171 -11.60 18.06 -18.00
CA ALA A 171 -11.78 16.63 -18.21
C ALA A 171 -13.26 16.27 -18.29
N ARG A 172 -13.58 15.29 -19.13
CA ARG A 172 -14.85 14.58 -19.06
C ARG A 172 -14.84 13.74 -17.79
N LEU A 173 -15.75 14.05 -16.86
CA LEU A 173 -15.83 13.38 -15.56
C LEU A 173 -17.00 12.40 -15.52
N PHE A 174 -16.71 11.16 -15.17
CA PHE A 174 -17.69 10.12 -14.88
C PHE A 174 -17.56 9.66 -13.43
N GLN A 175 -18.68 9.51 -12.73
CA GLN A 175 -18.73 8.96 -11.38
C GLN A 175 -19.57 7.68 -11.40
N ALA A 176 -18.91 6.52 -11.35
CA ALA A 176 -19.57 5.21 -11.32
C ALA A 176 -19.47 4.63 -9.91
N THR A 177 -20.41 5.03 -9.06
CA THR A 177 -20.42 4.69 -7.64
C THR A 177 -21.83 4.81 -7.04
N PRO A 178 -22.17 4.00 -6.02
CA PRO A 178 -23.36 4.22 -5.21
C PRO A 178 -23.29 5.49 -4.34
N THR A 179 -22.10 6.05 -4.08
CA THR A 179 -21.88 7.23 -3.23
C THR A 179 -21.19 8.38 -3.99
N PRO A 180 -21.89 9.02 -4.95
CA PRO A 180 -21.29 10.06 -5.78
C PRO A 180 -21.10 11.38 -5.02
N ASP A 181 -20.05 12.12 -5.39
CA ASP A 181 -19.82 13.49 -4.93
C ASP A 181 -20.43 14.47 -5.94
N ARG A 182 -21.65 14.91 -5.64
CA ARG A 182 -22.41 15.83 -6.51
C ARG A 182 -21.72 17.19 -6.67
N ALA A 183 -20.84 17.59 -5.74
CA ALA A 183 -20.14 18.87 -5.82
C ALA A 183 -19.06 18.89 -6.91
N LEU A 184 -18.57 17.72 -7.35
CA LEU A 184 -17.60 17.61 -8.45
C LEU A 184 -18.24 17.81 -9.83
N GLY A 185 -19.57 17.67 -9.94
CA GLY A 185 -20.28 17.68 -11.24
C GLY A 185 -19.95 16.46 -12.09
N GLY A 186 -20.05 16.60 -13.41
CA GLY A 186 -19.83 15.50 -14.36
C GLY A 186 -21.03 14.55 -14.50
N SER A 187 -20.83 13.48 -15.26
CA SER A 187 -21.85 12.45 -15.48
C SER A 187 -21.87 11.46 -14.31
N ILE A 188 -23.01 11.36 -13.62
CA ILE A 188 -23.18 10.42 -12.51
C ILE A 188 -23.88 9.16 -13.02
N LEU A 189 -23.23 8.02 -12.83
CA LEU A 189 -23.76 6.68 -13.06
C LEU A 189 -24.08 6.08 -11.69
N SER A 190 -25.30 6.34 -11.21
CA SER A 190 -25.79 5.79 -9.93
C SER A 190 -26.08 4.30 -10.05
N ILE A 191 -25.05 3.50 -9.79
CA ILE A 191 -25.11 2.05 -9.86
C ILE A 191 -25.60 1.43 -8.55
N THR A 192 -26.10 0.20 -8.65
CA THR A 192 -26.37 -0.66 -7.50
C THR A 192 -25.07 -0.88 -6.70
N PRO A 193 -25.09 -0.81 -5.36
CA PRO A 193 -23.89 -1.04 -4.56
C PRO A 193 -23.20 -2.36 -4.90
N GLN A 194 -21.86 -2.37 -4.96
CA GLN A 194 -21.03 -3.53 -5.29
C GLN A 194 -21.13 -4.04 -6.75
N SER A 195 -21.83 -3.32 -7.64
CA SER A 195 -21.97 -3.69 -9.06
C SER A 195 -20.95 -3.03 -9.99
N GLU A 196 -20.00 -2.24 -9.48
CA GLU A 196 -18.95 -1.57 -10.28
C GLU A 196 -18.20 -2.57 -11.17
N ILE A 197 -17.92 -3.77 -10.64
CA ILE A 197 -17.17 -4.79 -11.37
C ILE A 197 -17.93 -5.26 -12.62
N ALA A 198 -19.26 -5.26 -12.59
CA ALA A 198 -20.09 -5.57 -13.75
C ALA A 198 -19.99 -4.46 -14.80
N LEU A 199 -20.03 -3.19 -14.37
CA LEU A 199 -19.85 -2.05 -15.27
C LEU A 199 -18.47 -2.05 -15.92
N LEU A 200 -17.41 -2.31 -15.16
CA LEU A 200 -16.03 -2.39 -15.66
C LEU A 200 -15.85 -3.61 -16.58
N GLY A 201 -16.41 -4.76 -16.24
CA GLY A 201 -16.36 -5.95 -17.10
C GLY A 201 -17.07 -5.74 -18.44
N GLY A 202 -18.20 -5.04 -18.44
CA GLY A 202 -18.86 -4.63 -19.70
C GLY A 202 -18.04 -3.62 -20.51
N LEU A 203 -17.29 -2.72 -19.86
CA LEU A 203 -16.38 -1.81 -20.54
C LEU A 203 -15.20 -2.57 -21.18
N ILE A 204 -14.64 -3.55 -20.48
CA ILE A 204 -13.59 -4.42 -21.02
C ILE A 204 -14.11 -5.17 -22.25
N ARG A 205 -15.28 -5.82 -22.13
CA ARG A 205 -15.95 -6.48 -23.26
C ARG A 205 -16.16 -5.51 -24.43
N TYR A 206 -16.64 -4.29 -24.18
CA TYR A 206 -16.87 -3.29 -25.21
C TYR A 206 -15.57 -2.91 -25.94
N ILE A 207 -14.47 -2.74 -25.21
CA ILE A 207 -13.15 -2.45 -25.80
C ILE A 207 -12.68 -3.59 -26.71
N LEU A 208 -12.83 -4.84 -26.24
CA LEU A 208 -12.40 -6.04 -26.96
C LEU A 208 -13.22 -6.27 -28.24
N GLU A 209 -14.55 -6.28 -28.15
CA GLU A 209 -15.43 -6.54 -29.29
C GLU A 209 -15.32 -5.48 -30.40
N ASN A 210 -15.11 -4.22 -30.01
CA ASN A 210 -14.99 -3.12 -30.96
C ASN A 210 -13.54 -2.86 -31.38
N ARG A 211 -12.58 -3.72 -30.98
CA ARG A 211 -11.15 -3.61 -31.30
C ARG A 211 -10.57 -2.21 -31.00
N LEU A 212 -10.94 -1.64 -29.85
CA LEU A 212 -10.52 -0.29 -29.41
C LEU A 212 -9.20 -0.28 -28.63
N TYR A 213 -8.60 -1.46 -28.46
CA TYR A 213 -7.35 -1.67 -27.75
C TYR A 213 -6.12 -1.30 -28.59
N ASP A 214 -5.02 -0.96 -27.92
CA ASP A 214 -3.73 -0.72 -28.55
C ASP A 214 -2.96 -2.04 -28.71
N SER A 215 -3.06 -2.64 -29.90
CA SER A 215 -2.45 -3.95 -30.18
C SER A 215 -0.92 -3.93 -30.04
N ALA A 216 -0.25 -2.85 -30.47
CA ALA A 216 1.20 -2.74 -30.38
C ALA A 216 1.65 -2.66 -28.91
N TYR A 217 0.94 -1.87 -28.10
CA TYR A 217 1.19 -1.79 -26.67
C TYR A 217 0.99 -3.15 -25.97
N LEU A 218 -0.09 -3.86 -26.28
CA LEU A 218 -0.38 -5.16 -25.67
C LEU A 218 0.70 -6.21 -25.99
N GLN A 219 1.13 -6.29 -27.25
CA GLN A 219 2.15 -7.25 -27.67
C GLN A 219 3.51 -6.98 -27.01
N ALA A 220 3.86 -5.71 -26.85
CA ALA A 220 5.16 -5.30 -26.30
C ALA A 220 5.21 -5.34 -24.77
N ASN A 221 4.13 -4.91 -24.09
CA ASN A 221 4.21 -4.55 -22.68
C ASN A 221 3.38 -5.44 -21.75
N THR A 222 2.67 -6.43 -22.30
CA THR A 222 1.77 -7.29 -21.52
C THR A 222 1.96 -8.79 -21.82
N ASN A 223 1.40 -9.62 -20.96
CA ASN A 223 1.34 -11.07 -21.14
C ASN A 223 0.30 -11.53 -22.19
N ALA A 224 -0.27 -10.64 -23.00
CA ALA A 224 -1.37 -10.96 -23.92
C ALA A 224 -1.08 -12.10 -24.90
N LEU A 225 0.17 -12.17 -25.41
CA LEU A 225 0.63 -13.22 -26.33
C LEU A 225 1.03 -14.52 -25.64
N ASN A 226 1.16 -14.54 -24.30
CA ASN A 226 1.62 -15.72 -23.60
C ASN A 226 0.55 -16.81 -23.70
N LEU A 227 0.99 -18.05 -23.95
CA LEU A 227 0.13 -19.21 -24.03
C LEU A 227 -0.16 -19.79 -22.64
N VAL A 228 -1.35 -20.36 -22.50
CA VAL A 228 -1.81 -21.01 -21.28
C VAL A 228 -2.27 -22.43 -21.56
N VAL A 229 -2.03 -23.31 -20.61
CA VAL A 229 -2.59 -24.65 -20.54
C VAL A 229 -3.88 -24.60 -19.72
N GLY A 230 -4.96 -25.14 -20.29
CA GLY A 230 -6.29 -25.11 -19.69
C GLY A 230 -7.17 -23.98 -20.23
N ASN A 231 -8.40 -23.91 -19.74
CA ASN A 231 -9.41 -22.94 -20.13
C ASN A 231 -10.24 -22.50 -18.91
N LEU A 232 -11.25 -21.64 -19.11
CA LEU A 232 -12.08 -21.10 -18.02
C LEU A 232 -12.87 -22.16 -17.22
N THR A 233 -13.02 -23.38 -17.75
CA THR A 233 -13.67 -24.50 -17.05
C THR A 233 -12.67 -25.46 -16.41
N SER A 234 -11.37 -25.31 -16.71
CA SER A 234 -10.32 -26.09 -16.09
C SER A 234 -10.22 -25.78 -14.60
N LYS A 235 -9.86 -26.80 -13.82
CA LYS A 235 -9.60 -26.66 -12.38
C LYS A 235 -8.46 -25.68 -12.10
N GLU A 236 -7.43 -25.73 -12.94
CA GLU A 236 -6.24 -24.88 -12.91
C GLU A 236 -5.93 -24.40 -14.33
N ILE A 237 -5.45 -23.17 -14.44
CA ILE A 237 -4.95 -22.57 -15.68
C ILE A 237 -3.52 -22.13 -15.39
N THR A 238 -2.58 -22.63 -16.18
CA THR A 238 -1.15 -22.34 -15.99
C THR A 238 -0.54 -21.78 -17.26
N TYR A 239 0.55 -21.02 -17.16
CA TYR A 239 1.34 -20.69 -18.33
C TYR A 239 1.94 -21.94 -18.99
N GLU A 240 1.98 -21.91 -20.32
CA GLU A 240 2.74 -22.86 -21.13
C GLU A 240 4.21 -22.41 -21.23
N PHE A 241 5.12 -23.38 -21.17
CA PHE A 241 6.55 -23.15 -21.29
C PHE A 241 7.13 -23.85 -22.51
N GLN A 242 8.05 -23.18 -23.18
CA GLN A 242 8.88 -23.71 -24.26
C GLN A 242 10.34 -23.39 -23.94
N GLU A 243 11.17 -24.42 -23.77
CA GLU A 243 12.61 -24.28 -23.46
C GLU A 243 12.88 -23.31 -22.30
N ASP A 244 12.19 -23.52 -21.17
CA ASP A 244 12.28 -22.72 -19.94
C ASP A 244 11.84 -21.25 -20.04
N ARG A 245 11.21 -20.86 -21.15
CA ARG A 245 10.57 -19.56 -21.33
C ARG A 245 9.08 -19.69 -21.50
N LEU A 246 8.35 -18.62 -21.20
CA LEU A 246 6.93 -18.57 -21.48
C LEU A 246 6.69 -18.67 -22.98
N ALA A 247 5.89 -19.65 -23.40
CA ALA A 247 5.52 -19.82 -24.78
C ALA A 247 4.65 -18.62 -25.22
N ARG A 248 4.90 -18.09 -26.42
CA ARG A 248 4.19 -16.93 -26.97
C ARG A 248 3.66 -17.22 -28.36
N ALA A 249 2.44 -16.79 -28.63
CA ALA A 249 1.80 -16.89 -29.93
C ALA A 249 2.27 -15.79 -30.89
N LYS A 250 1.89 -15.90 -32.17
CA LYS A 250 2.22 -14.90 -33.20
C LYS A 250 1.19 -13.77 -33.27
N ALA A 251 -0.07 -14.07 -32.95
CA ALA A 251 -1.16 -13.10 -32.91
C ALA A 251 -1.90 -13.15 -31.57
N LEU A 252 -2.55 -12.03 -31.23
CA LEU A 252 -3.29 -11.90 -29.97
C LEU A 252 -4.47 -12.89 -29.93
N GLU A 253 -5.18 -13.06 -31.04
CA GLU A 253 -6.38 -13.89 -31.12
C GLU A 253 -6.11 -15.38 -31.35
N ASP A 254 -4.84 -15.80 -31.41
CA ASP A 254 -4.48 -17.22 -31.50
C ASP A 254 -5.06 -18.00 -30.31
N GLU A 255 -5.45 -19.26 -30.54
CA GLU A 255 -6.00 -20.13 -29.50
C GLU A 255 -4.99 -20.35 -28.37
N GLY A 256 -5.46 -20.39 -27.13
CA GLY A 256 -4.62 -20.63 -25.95
C GLY A 256 -3.87 -19.39 -25.46
N THR A 257 -3.99 -18.21 -26.09
CA THR A 257 -3.39 -16.99 -25.54
C THR A 257 -4.15 -16.46 -24.33
N VAL A 258 -3.45 -15.72 -23.46
CA VAL A 258 -4.08 -14.92 -22.39
C VAL A 258 -5.12 -13.95 -22.95
N PHE A 259 -4.88 -13.37 -24.14
CA PHE A 259 -5.83 -12.47 -24.78
C PHE A 259 -7.12 -13.18 -25.22
N ALA A 260 -7.03 -14.36 -25.83
CA ALA A 260 -8.19 -15.18 -26.14
C ALA A 260 -8.97 -15.59 -24.88
N LEU A 261 -8.26 -15.95 -23.80
CA LEU A 261 -8.85 -16.25 -22.51
C LEU A 261 -9.60 -15.04 -21.92
N LEU A 262 -9.03 -13.83 -22.04
CA LEU A 262 -9.64 -12.57 -21.61
C LEU A 262 -10.93 -12.28 -22.36
N MET A 263 -10.94 -12.46 -23.68
CA MET A 263 -12.16 -12.31 -24.49
C MET A 263 -13.25 -13.29 -24.04
N ALA A 264 -12.90 -14.56 -23.84
CA ALA A 264 -13.85 -15.57 -23.37
C ALA A 264 -14.39 -15.23 -21.96
N PHE A 265 -13.54 -14.73 -21.07
CA PHE A 265 -13.92 -14.39 -19.69
C PHE A 265 -14.94 -13.24 -19.65
N TYR A 266 -14.74 -12.20 -20.45
CA TYR A 266 -15.60 -11.01 -20.45
C TYR A 266 -16.79 -11.10 -21.41
N ALA A 267 -16.87 -12.11 -22.28
CA ALA A 267 -17.99 -12.30 -23.22
C ALA A 267 -19.40 -12.27 -22.56
N PRO A 268 -19.62 -12.82 -21.35
CA PRO A 268 -20.92 -12.79 -20.68
C PRO A 268 -21.39 -11.42 -20.18
N TYR A 269 -20.52 -10.41 -20.13
CA TYR A 269 -20.83 -9.04 -19.65
C TYR A 269 -21.59 -8.22 -20.71
N ARG A 270 -22.65 -8.79 -21.28
CA ARG A 270 -23.51 -8.16 -22.30
C ARG A 270 -24.24 -6.94 -21.73
N PRO A 271 -24.61 -5.94 -22.57
CA PRO A 271 -25.31 -4.74 -22.11
C PRO A 271 -26.53 -5.01 -21.23
N ASN A 272 -27.40 -5.97 -21.60
CA ASN A 272 -28.55 -6.37 -20.79
C ASN A 272 -28.13 -6.93 -19.42
N THR A 273 -27.10 -7.80 -19.37
CA THR A 273 -26.58 -8.35 -18.11
C THR A 273 -26.06 -7.23 -17.20
N VAL A 274 -25.26 -6.32 -17.75
CA VAL A 274 -24.70 -5.18 -17.00
C VAL A 274 -25.82 -4.24 -16.54
N SER A 275 -26.79 -3.95 -17.40
CA SER A 275 -27.99 -3.16 -17.09
C SER A 275 -28.72 -3.71 -15.87
N GLN A 276 -28.98 -5.02 -15.85
CA GLN A 276 -29.66 -5.68 -14.73
C GLN A 276 -28.84 -5.64 -13.42
N LEU A 277 -27.53 -5.85 -13.49
CA LEU A 277 -26.67 -5.86 -12.31
C LEU A 277 -26.41 -4.46 -11.75
N CYS A 278 -26.22 -3.48 -12.63
CA CYS A 278 -25.93 -2.11 -12.25
C CYS A 278 -27.18 -1.30 -11.95
N GLY A 279 -28.36 -1.69 -12.46
CA GLY A 279 -29.58 -0.89 -12.36
C GLY A 279 -29.53 0.36 -13.24
N LEU A 280 -28.85 0.30 -14.38
CA LEU A 280 -28.70 1.41 -15.33
C LEU A 280 -29.30 1.03 -16.69
N PRO A 281 -29.97 1.96 -17.41
CA PRO A 281 -30.42 1.71 -18.77
C PRO A 281 -29.25 1.35 -19.71
N GLU A 282 -29.47 0.41 -20.63
CA GLU A 282 -28.45 0.02 -21.62
C GLU A 282 -27.96 1.22 -22.45
N SER A 283 -28.82 2.19 -22.76
CA SER A 283 -28.45 3.40 -23.48
C SER A 283 -27.45 4.26 -22.70
N ALA A 284 -27.61 4.39 -21.38
CA ALA A 284 -26.67 5.11 -20.52
C ALA A 284 -25.31 4.39 -20.45
N ILE A 285 -25.34 3.05 -20.33
CA ILE A 285 -24.14 2.20 -20.33
C ILE A 285 -23.38 2.34 -21.66
N ASN A 286 -24.06 2.19 -22.79
CA ASN A 286 -23.44 2.27 -24.12
C ASN A 286 -22.88 3.67 -24.40
N ASN A 287 -23.57 4.73 -23.98
CA ASN A 287 -23.07 6.10 -24.10
C ASN A 287 -21.81 6.30 -23.26
N PHE A 288 -21.80 5.81 -22.02
CA PHE A 288 -20.63 5.84 -21.16
C PHE A 288 -19.43 5.10 -21.79
N TYR A 289 -19.62 3.87 -22.26
CA TYR A 289 -18.55 3.08 -22.87
C TYR A 289 -17.97 3.75 -24.11
N ARG A 290 -18.82 4.30 -24.98
CA ARG A 290 -18.39 5.07 -26.15
C ARG A 290 -17.53 6.26 -25.73
N GLU A 291 -18.01 7.07 -24.80
CA GLU A 291 -17.35 8.33 -24.44
C GLU A 291 -16.01 8.13 -23.74
N VAL A 292 -15.90 7.10 -22.89
CA VAL A 292 -14.64 6.77 -22.20
C VAL A 292 -13.58 6.20 -23.15
N THR A 293 -13.97 5.55 -24.25
CA THR A 293 -13.03 4.82 -25.12
C THR A 293 -12.55 5.62 -26.35
N VAL A 294 -13.23 6.72 -26.69
CA VAL A 294 -12.86 7.61 -27.80
C VAL A 294 -11.43 8.15 -27.62
N SER A 295 -10.60 8.02 -28.66
CA SER A 295 -9.18 8.39 -28.62
C SER A 295 -8.94 9.88 -28.34
N GLN A 296 -9.82 10.77 -28.81
CA GLN A 296 -9.75 12.22 -28.56
C GLN A 296 -9.86 12.57 -27.07
N ASN A 297 -10.52 11.70 -26.30
CA ASN A 297 -10.78 11.85 -24.88
C ASN A 297 -9.66 11.26 -23.99
N ARG A 298 -8.54 10.81 -24.58
CA ARG A 298 -7.35 10.32 -23.86
C ARG A 298 -6.34 11.46 -23.58
N PRO A 299 -5.56 11.40 -22.47
CA PRO A 299 -5.41 10.27 -21.55
C PRO A 299 -6.58 10.12 -20.56
N LEU A 300 -6.86 8.85 -20.21
CA LEU A 300 -7.90 8.43 -19.26
C LEU A 300 -7.25 8.05 -17.94
N SER A 301 -7.65 8.71 -16.85
CA SER A 301 -7.32 8.27 -15.49
C SER A 301 -8.51 7.58 -14.84
N ILE A 302 -8.30 6.35 -14.37
CA ILE A 302 -9.26 5.66 -13.51
C ILE A 302 -8.86 5.93 -12.06
N VAL A 303 -9.73 6.61 -11.32
CA VAL A 303 -9.50 7.00 -9.94
C VAL A 303 -10.30 6.10 -9.02
N TYR A 304 -9.61 5.30 -8.24
CA TYR A 304 -10.21 4.43 -7.23
C TYR A 304 -10.17 5.10 -5.86
N ALA A 305 -11.34 5.48 -5.33
CA ALA A 305 -11.49 5.94 -3.97
C ALA A 305 -11.73 4.74 -3.03
N GLN A 306 -10.84 4.55 -2.08
CA GLN A 306 -10.87 3.42 -1.16
C GLN A 306 -12.18 3.40 -0.36
N GLU A 307 -12.85 2.26 -0.44
CA GLU A 307 -14.09 1.94 0.26
C GLU A 307 -13.87 0.82 1.29
N THR A 308 -14.90 0.52 2.08
CA THR A 308 -14.87 -0.50 3.15
C THR A 308 -15.80 -1.69 2.89
N SER A 309 -16.21 -1.91 1.64
CA SER A 309 -17.25 -2.88 1.27
C SER A 309 -16.78 -4.35 1.39
N SER A 310 -15.69 -4.73 0.70
CA SER A 310 -15.12 -6.09 0.76
C SER A 310 -13.69 -6.11 0.21
N PRO A 311 -12.72 -6.79 0.86
CA PRO A 311 -11.35 -6.84 0.36
C PRO A 311 -11.28 -7.44 -1.05
N LEU A 312 -12.02 -8.52 -1.30
CA LEU A 312 -12.04 -9.18 -2.60
C LEU A 312 -12.55 -8.24 -3.69
N LEU A 313 -13.61 -7.47 -3.43
CA LEU A 313 -14.13 -6.52 -4.42
C LEU A 313 -13.14 -5.38 -4.68
N CYS A 314 -12.48 -4.85 -3.65
CA CYS A 314 -11.43 -3.85 -3.81
C CYS A 314 -10.32 -4.34 -4.75
N GLU A 315 -9.82 -5.55 -4.51
CA GLU A 315 -8.78 -6.17 -5.33
C GLU A 315 -9.21 -6.34 -6.79
N GLN A 316 -10.43 -6.84 -7.02
CA GLN A 316 -10.95 -7.08 -8.36
C GLN A 316 -11.27 -5.79 -9.12
N LYS A 317 -11.69 -4.71 -8.43
CA LYS A 317 -11.86 -3.39 -9.05
C LYS A 317 -10.52 -2.83 -9.54
N ILE A 318 -9.45 -2.97 -8.74
CA ILE A 318 -8.10 -2.59 -9.16
C ILE A 318 -7.63 -3.41 -10.36
N ARG A 319 -7.84 -4.73 -10.34
CA ARG A 319 -7.54 -5.62 -11.49
C ARG A 319 -8.28 -5.19 -12.76
N ALA A 320 -9.58 -4.95 -12.68
CA ALA A 320 -10.39 -4.52 -13.83
C ALA A 320 -9.95 -3.14 -14.36
N ALA A 321 -9.66 -2.19 -13.47
CA ALA A 321 -9.07 -0.91 -13.85
C ALA A 321 -7.70 -1.09 -14.54
N GLY A 322 -6.87 -2.01 -14.03
CA GLY A 322 -5.61 -2.47 -14.63
C GLY A 322 -5.79 -2.90 -16.08
N ILE A 323 -6.70 -3.84 -16.29
CA ILE A 323 -7.01 -4.39 -17.63
C ILE A 323 -7.46 -3.28 -18.57
N ILE A 324 -8.39 -2.40 -18.15
CA ILE A 324 -8.87 -1.28 -18.99
C ILE A 324 -7.70 -0.36 -19.38
N SER A 325 -6.87 0.04 -18.41
CA SER A 325 -5.75 0.93 -18.67
C SER A 325 -4.69 0.28 -19.56
N LEU A 326 -4.44 -1.02 -19.44
CA LEU A 326 -3.52 -1.77 -20.31
C LEU A 326 -4.06 -1.91 -21.73
N LEU A 327 -5.34 -2.29 -21.89
CA LEU A 327 -5.99 -2.39 -23.20
C LEU A 327 -5.93 -1.06 -23.96
N LEU A 328 -6.06 0.07 -23.26
CA LEU A 328 -6.04 1.40 -23.86
C LEU A 328 -4.64 2.03 -23.94
N GLY A 329 -3.57 1.30 -23.55
CA GLY A 329 -2.19 1.78 -23.57
C GLY A 329 -1.92 2.99 -22.67
N GLN A 330 -2.60 3.06 -21.51
CA GLN A 330 -2.56 4.22 -20.61
C GLN A 330 -1.56 4.08 -19.44
N VAL A 331 -1.06 2.87 -19.16
CA VAL A 331 -0.07 2.65 -18.09
C VAL A 331 1.32 3.05 -18.59
N GLY A 332 2.10 3.73 -17.74
CA GLY A 332 3.38 4.32 -18.11
C GLY A 332 3.27 5.69 -18.80
N GLN A 333 2.05 6.20 -19.03
CA GLN A 333 1.79 7.48 -19.65
C GLN A 333 1.34 8.54 -18.62
N PRO A 334 1.72 9.81 -18.81
CA PRO A 334 1.28 10.89 -17.93
C PRO A 334 -0.21 11.22 -18.10
N GLY A 335 -0.89 11.55 -16.99
CA GLY A 335 -2.32 11.90 -16.97
C GLY A 335 -3.27 10.75 -17.29
N GLY A 336 -2.76 9.51 -17.32
CA GLY A 336 -3.47 8.28 -17.65
C GLY A 336 -3.59 7.32 -16.46
N GLY A 337 -3.49 6.03 -16.78
CA GLY A 337 -3.35 4.93 -15.82
C GLY A 337 -4.40 4.88 -14.70
N ILE A 338 -3.92 4.56 -13.51
CA ILE A 338 -4.74 4.36 -12.31
C ILE A 338 -4.19 5.22 -11.19
N VAL A 339 -5.09 5.92 -10.51
CA VAL A 339 -4.80 6.75 -9.34
C VAL A 339 -5.64 6.26 -8.18
N THR A 340 -5.04 6.15 -6.99
CA THR A 340 -5.78 5.80 -5.77
C THR A 340 -5.98 6.99 -4.85
N LEU A 341 -7.15 7.05 -4.22
CA LEU A 341 -7.47 7.96 -3.13
C LEU A 341 -7.77 7.15 -1.88
N ALA A 342 -7.04 7.37 -0.80
CA ALA A 342 -7.22 6.64 0.46
C ALA A 342 -7.60 7.63 1.58
N PRO A 343 -8.54 7.28 2.49
CA PRO A 343 -8.88 8.12 3.62
C PRO A 343 -7.84 8.00 4.74
N GLY A 344 -7.61 9.10 5.46
CA GLY A 344 -6.66 9.13 6.58
C GLY A 344 -5.35 9.84 6.21
N TRP A 345 -4.47 10.03 7.20
CA TRP A 345 -3.31 10.90 7.04
C TRP A 345 -2.10 10.24 6.36
N ASN A 346 -1.79 8.99 6.68
CA ASN A 346 -0.66 8.26 6.12
C ASN A 346 -0.99 6.79 5.79
N PRO A 347 -2.11 6.49 5.10
CA PRO A 347 -2.53 5.11 4.82
C PRO A 347 -1.53 4.34 3.94
N GLN A 348 -0.93 4.98 2.95
CA GLN A 348 0.09 4.36 2.10
C GLN A 348 1.35 4.08 2.93
N GLY A 349 1.89 5.09 3.61
CA GLY A 349 3.16 4.95 4.33
C GLY A 349 3.08 3.96 5.50
N THR A 350 1.98 3.95 6.26
CA THR A 350 1.79 2.93 7.30
C THR A 350 1.68 1.50 6.74
N THR A 351 1.18 1.34 5.51
CA THR A 351 1.17 0.05 4.81
C THR A 351 2.60 -0.31 4.36
N ASP A 352 3.31 0.64 3.76
CA ASP A 352 4.68 0.46 3.24
C ASP A 352 5.67 0.03 4.31
N VAL A 353 5.62 0.65 5.50
CA VAL A 353 6.54 0.33 6.61
C VAL A 353 6.16 -0.95 7.37
N GLY A 354 5.15 -1.69 6.89
CA GLY A 354 4.72 -2.95 7.49
C GLY A 354 4.06 -2.78 8.84
N ALA A 355 3.33 -1.69 9.07
CA ALA A 355 2.45 -1.55 10.23
C ALA A 355 1.15 -2.35 10.04
N LEU A 356 1.28 -3.61 9.62
CA LEU A 356 0.22 -4.55 9.24
C LEU A 356 0.53 -5.92 9.86
N GLY A 357 -0.49 -6.66 10.26
CA GLY A 357 -0.33 -8.05 10.70
C GLY A 357 0.10 -8.98 9.59
N ASP A 358 -0.51 -8.85 8.41
CA ASP A 358 -0.42 -9.82 7.32
C ASP A 358 0.64 -9.48 6.25
N SER A 359 1.46 -8.44 6.48
CA SER A 359 2.58 -8.10 5.60
C SER A 359 3.76 -7.52 6.36
N LEU A 360 4.95 -8.04 6.05
CA LEU A 360 6.24 -7.54 6.49
C LEU A 360 6.58 -6.20 5.80
N PRO A 361 7.49 -5.40 6.38
CA PRO A 361 7.89 -4.10 5.84
C PRO A 361 8.35 -4.16 4.38
N GLY A 362 8.02 -3.12 3.62
CA GLY A 362 8.33 -2.97 2.20
C GLY A 362 7.71 -4.03 1.30
N TYR A 363 6.53 -4.53 1.67
CA TYR A 363 5.85 -5.63 0.96
C TYR A 363 6.77 -6.83 0.75
N SER A 364 7.58 -7.13 1.77
CA SER A 364 8.52 -8.25 1.71
C SER A 364 7.79 -9.60 1.68
N GLY A 365 6.49 -9.65 1.99
CA GLY A 365 5.65 -10.84 2.00
C GLY A 365 4.92 -11.00 3.34
N PRO A 366 4.08 -12.04 3.51
CA PRO A 366 3.41 -12.27 4.78
C PRO A 366 4.39 -12.76 5.86
N ALA A 367 3.99 -12.63 7.11
CA ALA A 367 4.70 -13.28 8.22
C ALA A 367 4.65 -14.82 8.05
N PRO A 368 5.64 -15.57 8.56
CA PRO A 368 5.71 -17.02 8.37
C PRO A 368 4.53 -17.76 9.04
N GLN A 369 4.24 -18.95 8.54
CA GLN A 369 3.45 -19.95 9.28
C GLN A 369 4.32 -20.69 10.31
N SER A 370 3.70 -21.49 11.17
CA SER A 370 4.40 -22.22 12.25
C SER A 370 5.28 -23.36 11.74
N ASP A 371 4.94 -23.93 10.59
CA ASP A 371 5.65 -25.01 9.91
C ASP A 371 6.63 -24.53 8.82
N GLU A 372 6.74 -23.20 8.63
CA GLU A 372 7.60 -22.61 7.61
C GLU A 372 8.97 -22.18 8.15
N ASP A 373 10.03 -22.74 7.58
CA ASP A 373 11.36 -22.13 7.59
C ASP A 373 11.54 -21.12 6.44
N PHE A 374 12.69 -20.44 6.40
CA PHE A 374 12.93 -19.41 5.38
C PHE A 374 12.96 -19.97 3.95
N ILE A 375 13.40 -21.23 3.76
CA ILE A 375 13.50 -21.86 2.45
C ILE A 375 12.09 -22.21 1.94
N LEU A 376 11.28 -22.87 2.76
CA LEU A 376 9.90 -23.23 2.43
C LEU A 376 9.04 -21.99 2.19
N TRP A 377 9.22 -20.96 3.02
CA TRP A 377 8.55 -19.68 2.82
C TRP A 377 8.96 -19.03 1.48
N THR A 378 10.25 -19.07 1.13
CA THR A 378 10.76 -18.53 -0.15
C THR A 378 10.16 -19.26 -1.35
N GLN A 379 10.06 -20.59 -1.27
CA GLN A 379 9.42 -21.42 -2.29
C GLN A 379 7.94 -21.05 -2.50
N SER A 380 7.25 -20.69 -1.42
CA SER A 380 5.83 -20.33 -1.44
C SER A 380 5.55 -18.89 -1.89
N HIS A 381 6.52 -17.97 -1.72
CA HIS A 381 6.26 -16.52 -1.87
C HIS A 381 7.10 -15.80 -2.93
N SER A 382 8.23 -16.36 -3.37
CA SER A 382 9.19 -15.86 -4.38
C SER A 382 10.57 -15.44 -3.89
N LEU A 383 11.54 -15.58 -4.80
CA LEU A 383 12.90 -15.05 -4.61
C LEU A 383 12.94 -13.53 -4.50
N ASN A 384 12.06 -12.80 -5.18
CA ASN A 384 11.98 -11.35 -5.08
C ASN A 384 11.54 -10.92 -3.66
N LYS A 385 10.54 -11.61 -3.10
CA LYS A 385 10.10 -11.41 -1.72
C LYS A 385 11.17 -11.85 -0.71
N ALA A 386 11.89 -12.93 -0.99
CA ALA A 386 13.02 -13.37 -0.17
C ALA A 386 14.16 -12.34 -0.14
N ARG A 387 14.55 -11.74 -1.27
CA ARG A 387 15.57 -10.68 -1.33
C ARG A 387 15.18 -9.47 -0.46
N ARG A 388 13.94 -9.01 -0.58
CA ARG A 388 13.40 -7.92 0.27
C ARG A 388 13.43 -8.33 1.75
N THR A 389 12.98 -9.54 2.06
CA THR A 389 12.95 -10.08 3.44
C THR A 389 14.35 -10.16 4.04
N ILE A 390 15.37 -10.57 3.28
CA ILE A 390 16.76 -10.64 3.75
C ILE A 390 17.29 -9.25 4.14
N ALA A 391 17.09 -8.23 3.29
CA ALA A 391 17.56 -6.87 3.59
C ALA A 391 16.85 -6.27 4.81
N PHE A 392 15.55 -6.51 4.93
CA PHE A 392 14.74 -6.17 6.11
C PHE A 392 15.27 -6.85 7.38
N LEU A 393 15.45 -8.17 7.34
CA LEU A 393 15.90 -8.97 8.47
C LEU A 393 17.31 -8.57 8.93
N ARG A 394 18.24 -8.35 7.99
CA ARG A 394 19.59 -7.85 8.28
C ARG A 394 19.60 -6.41 8.83
N SER A 395 18.54 -5.63 8.56
CA SER A 395 18.33 -4.34 9.22
C SER A 395 17.95 -4.53 10.69
N TRP A 396 17.08 -5.51 10.99
CA TRP A 396 16.58 -5.78 12.33
C TRP A 396 17.50 -6.60 13.21
N TYR A 397 18.25 -7.53 12.66
CA TYR A 397 19.04 -8.50 13.41
C TYR A 397 20.49 -8.52 12.91
N ASP A 398 21.42 -8.73 13.84
CA ASP A 398 22.84 -8.94 13.53
C ASP A 398 23.23 -10.37 13.93
N LEU A 399 22.66 -11.34 13.21
CA LEU A 399 22.87 -12.76 13.47
C LEU A 399 23.81 -13.36 12.42
N PRO A 400 24.75 -14.23 12.83
CA PRO A 400 25.63 -14.94 11.90
C PRO A 400 24.91 -16.08 11.16
N ASP A 401 23.70 -16.44 11.59
CA ASP A 401 22.93 -17.58 11.11
C ASP A 401 22.38 -17.36 9.68
N ASN A 402 22.27 -18.44 8.90
CA ASN A 402 21.83 -18.42 7.49
C ASN A 402 20.33 -18.12 7.29
N ASP A 403 19.55 -18.02 8.37
CA ASP A 403 18.13 -17.65 8.32
C ASP A 403 17.89 -16.15 8.53
N PHE A 404 18.95 -15.37 8.82
CA PHE A 404 18.94 -13.92 9.04
C PHE A 404 18.01 -13.46 10.19
N GLY A 405 17.57 -14.35 11.08
CA GLY A 405 16.58 -14.05 12.11
C GLY A 405 15.12 -14.25 11.66
N PHE A 406 14.89 -14.92 10.53
CA PHE A 406 13.55 -15.32 10.09
C PHE A 406 12.84 -16.20 11.13
N SER A 407 13.58 -17.09 11.82
CA SER A 407 13.07 -17.89 12.92
C SER A 407 12.58 -17.06 14.12
N LEU A 408 12.99 -15.79 14.24
CA LEU A 408 12.56 -14.90 15.32
C LEU A 408 11.26 -14.12 15.01
N LEU A 409 10.76 -14.20 13.78
CA LEU A 409 9.51 -13.54 13.42
C LEU A 409 8.31 -14.29 14.03
N PRO A 410 7.34 -13.57 14.63
CA PRO A 410 6.08 -14.19 15.05
C PRO A 410 5.26 -14.62 13.82
N THR A 411 4.45 -15.66 13.99
CA THR A 411 3.64 -16.23 12.90
C THR A 411 2.33 -15.46 12.64
N ALA A 412 1.81 -15.58 11.41
CA ALA A 412 0.63 -14.85 10.91
C ALA A 412 -0.74 -15.38 11.39
N LYS A 413 -0.81 -16.39 12.26
CA LYS A 413 -2.09 -17.02 12.65
C LYS A 413 -3.04 -15.99 13.31
N PRO A 414 -4.34 -15.92 13.02
CA PRO A 414 -5.25 -15.07 13.82
C PRO A 414 -5.37 -15.61 15.27
N ASN A 415 -5.19 -14.80 16.32
CA ASN A 415 -5.47 -15.24 17.71
C ASN A 415 -6.95 -15.13 18.07
N ALA A 416 -7.30 -15.76 19.20
CA ALA A 416 -8.41 -15.37 20.05
C ALA A 416 -8.25 -13.93 20.59
N ALA A 417 -9.34 -13.36 21.14
CA ALA A 417 -9.34 -11.99 21.66
C ALA A 417 -8.23 -11.73 22.71
N PRO A 418 -7.51 -10.60 22.63
CA PRO A 418 -6.35 -10.34 23.48
C PRO A 418 -6.68 -10.16 24.96
N GLU A 419 -5.74 -10.54 25.83
CA GLU A 419 -5.76 -10.18 27.25
C GLU A 419 -5.21 -8.77 27.48
N MET A 420 -4.24 -8.36 26.68
CA MET A 420 -3.66 -7.02 26.67
C MET A 420 -3.59 -6.44 25.26
N LEU A 421 -4.07 -5.21 25.13
CA LEU A 421 -4.10 -4.48 23.87
C LEU A 421 -3.40 -3.13 24.04
N ILE A 422 -2.42 -2.87 23.17
CA ILE A 422 -1.76 -1.56 23.05
C ILE A 422 -2.25 -0.88 21.77
N CYS A 423 -3.02 0.18 21.95
CA CYS A 423 -3.59 1.00 20.88
C CYS A 423 -2.75 2.25 20.66
N VAL A 424 -2.31 2.50 19.42
CA VAL A 424 -1.51 3.68 19.06
C VAL A 424 -2.24 4.51 18.01
N GLY A 425 -2.79 5.64 18.45
CA GLY A 425 -3.54 6.61 17.63
C GLY A 425 -4.99 6.20 17.32
N ALA A 426 -5.34 4.93 17.43
CA ALA A 426 -6.69 4.42 17.16
C ALA A 426 -7.04 3.26 18.10
N VAL A 427 -8.34 3.06 18.35
CA VAL A 427 -8.89 1.93 19.11
C VAL A 427 -9.80 1.13 18.16
N PRO A 428 -9.70 -0.20 18.11
CA PRO A 428 -10.54 -1.00 17.21
C PRO A 428 -12.01 -0.98 17.64
N LYS A 429 -12.91 -1.17 16.66
CA LYS A 429 -14.35 -1.36 16.90
C LYS A 429 -14.67 -2.86 17.05
N LEU A 430 -14.00 -3.53 17.99
CA LEU A 430 -14.17 -4.96 18.25
C LEU A 430 -14.69 -5.17 19.69
N PRO A 431 -15.33 -6.31 20.00
CA PRO A 431 -15.69 -6.65 21.38
C PRO A 431 -14.44 -6.81 22.25
N LEU A 432 -14.26 -5.96 23.25
CA LEU A 432 -13.09 -5.95 24.16
C LEU A 432 -13.40 -6.61 25.52
N ASP A 433 -14.36 -7.53 25.55
CA ASP A 433 -14.95 -8.04 26.79
C ASP A 433 -14.00 -8.91 27.64
N ARG A 434 -12.99 -9.53 27.00
CA ARG A 434 -11.96 -10.35 27.66
C ARG A 434 -10.71 -9.55 28.06
N LEU A 435 -10.67 -8.26 27.74
CA LEU A 435 -9.47 -7.45 27.91
C LEU A 435 -9.20 -7.19 29.40
N ARG A 436 -8.03 -7.63 29.88
CA ARG A 436 -7.54 -7.37 31.23
C ARG A 436 -6.84 -6.03 31.32
N THR A 437 -6.04 -5.69 30.31
CA THR A 437 -5.26 -4.45 30.24
C THR A 437 -5.42 -3.77 28.89
N LEU A 438 -5.84 -2.51 28.90
CA LEU A 438 -5.84 -1.65 27.73
C LEU A 438 -4.83 -0.52 27.91
N VAL A 439 -3.97 -0.31 26.92
CA VAL A 439 -3.10 0.87 26.85
C VAL A 439 -3.50 1.67 25.61
N VAL A 440 -3.85 2.94 25.76
CA VAL A 440 -4.26 3.80 24.64
C VAL A 440 -3.36 5.03 24.56
N LEU A 441 -2.62 5.14 23.47
CA LEU A 441 -1.87 6.33 23.10
C LEU A 441 -2.76 7.11 22.14
N THR A 442 -3.28 8.27 22.55
CA THR A 442 -4.30 8.98 21.79
C THR A 442 -4.18 10.49 21.95
N THR A 443 -4.62 11.22 20.94
CA THR A 443 -4.76 12.67 20.98
C THR A 443 -6.04 13.10 21.70
N ASN A 444 -7.05 12.22 21.78
CA ASN A 444 -8.39 12.50 22.30
C ASN A 444 -8.59 11.83 23.68
N ALA A 445 -9.13 12.58 24.64
CA ALA A 445 -9.47 12.14 25.99
C ALA A 445 -10.74 11.27 26.06
N GLN A 446 -11.39 10.98 24.92
CA GLN A 446 -12.52 10.07 24.86
C GLN A 446 -12.17 8.71 25.47
N ILE A 447 -12.96 8.32 26.47
CA ILE A 447 -12.81 7.05 27.17
C ILE A 447 -13.22 5.91 26.22
N PRO A 448 -12.33 4.92 25.99
CA PRO A 448 -12.69 3.73 25.22
C PRO A 448 -13.85 2.97 25.86
N ALA A 449 -14.80 2.51 25.06
CA ALA A 449 -15.86 1.63 25.53
C ALA A 449 -15.28 0.24 25.81
N VAL A 450 -14.98 -0.04 27.06
CA VAL A 450 -14.47 -1.34 27.54
C VAL A 450 -15.14 -1.75 28.85
N SER A 451 -15.10 -3.05 29.15
CA SER A 451 -15.60 -3.61 30.40
C SER A 451 -15.06 -2.86 31.63
N ALA A 452 -15.90 -2.76 32.67
CA ALA A 452 -15.50 -2.16 33.94
C ALA A 452 -14.33 -2.91 34.59
N LYS A 453 -14.17 -4.21 34.30
CA LYS A 453 -13.08 -5.05 34.83
C LYS A 453 -11.72 -4.75 34.20
N THR A 454 -11.67 -4.06 33.07
CA THR A 454 -10.43 -3.79 32.34
C THR A 454 -9.62 -2.69 33.03
N GLU A 455 -8.33 -2.93 33.28
CA GLU A 455 -7.35 -1.90 33.66
C GLU A 455 -7.06 -1.03 32.44
N VAL A 456 -7.14 0.31 32.54
CA VAL A 456 -6.91 1.20 31.39
C VAL A 456 -5.82 2.22 31.69
N PHE A 457 -4.84 2.30 30.81
CA PHE A 457 -3.80 3.32 30.79
C PHE A 457 -3.99 4.21 29.57
N MET A 458 -4.07 5.53 29.77
CA MET A 458 -4.15 6.49 28.68
C MET A 458 -2.92 7.39 28.69
N LEU A 459 -2.25 7.47 27.54
CA LEU A 459 -1.05 8.27 27.33
C LEU A 459 -1.33 9.34 26.27
N PRO A 460 -1.03 10.62 26.56
CA PRO A 460 -1.26 11.71 25.63
C PRO A 460 -0.28 11.62 24.45
N LEU A 461 -0.80 11.27 23.29
CA LEU A 461 -0.04 11.27 22.03
C LEU A 461 -0.06 12.69 21.45
N ALA A 462 1.11 13.18 21.02
CA ALA A 462 1.24 14.49 20.36
C ALA A 462 0.28 14.58 19.17
N HIS A 463 -0.28 15.75 18.90
CA HIS A 463 -1.14 15.92 17.74
C HIS A 463 -0.30 15.81 16.44
N PRO A 464 -0.82 15.35 15.29
CA PRO A 464 -0.04 15.30 14.04
C PRO A 464 0.66 16.62 13.69
N THR A 465 0.05 17.76 14.03
CA THR A 465 0.63 19.11 13.85
C THR A 465 1.63 19.52 14.94
N GLU A 466 2.12 18.58 15.74
CA GLU A 466 3.12 18.77 16.81
C GLU A 466 4.24 17.72 16.69
N ARG A 467 4.32 17.06 15.54
CA ARG A 467 5.27 15.99 15.22
C ARG A 467 6.17 16.41 14.07
N GLU A 468 7.26 15.68 13.92
CA GLU A 468 8.16 15.70 12.77
C GLU A 468 8.30 14.26 12.29
N GLY A 469 8.46 14.06 10.98
CA GLY A 469 8.67 12.75 10.39
C GLY A 469 8.36 12.76 8.90
N THR A 470 8.15 11.58 8.34
CA THR A 470 7.70 11.44 6.96
C THR A 470 6.32 10.82 6.88
N ILE A 471 5.61 11.18 5.82
CA ILE A 471 4.36 10.56 5.38
C ILE A 471 4.49 10.20 3.90
N THR A 472 3.72 9.22 3.47
CA THR A 472 3.70 8.77 2.08
C THR A 472 2.30 8.96 1.53
N ASP A 473 2.20 9.73 0.44
CA ASP A 473 0.92 9.92 -0.25
C ASP A 473 0.55 8.70 -1.10
N THR A 474 -0.67 8.68 -1.63
CA THR A 474 -1.16 7.57 -2.48
C THR A 474 -0.50 7.50 -3.86
N GLY A 475 0.35 8.46 -4.20
CA GLY A 475 1.26 8.44 -5.35
C GLY A 475 2.65 7.92 -5.00
N ARG A 476 2.85 7.31 -3.81
CA ARG A 476 4.12 6.77 -3.29
C ARG A 476 5.15 7.82 -2.92
N ARG A 477 4.78 9.10 -2.89
CA ARG A 477 5.72 10.17 -2.56
C ARG A 477 5.89 10.27 -1.05
N ILE A 478 7.10 10.00 -0.59
CA ILE A 478 7.55 10.23 0.78
C ILE A 478 7.93 11.69 0.92
N VAL A 479 7.29 12.38 1.86
CA VAL A 479 7.52 13.79 2.14
C VAL A 479 7.85 14.00 3.60
N LEU A 480 8.91 14.76 3.85
CA LEU A 480 9.26 15.25 5.17
C LEU A 480 8.30 16.35 5.57
N PHE A 481 7.67 16.19 6.73
CA PHE A 481 6.89 17.24 7.36
C PHE A 481 7.54 17.58 8.71
N SER A 482 7.60 18.88 9.01
CA SER A 482 8.08 19.39 10.27
C SER A 482 7.06 20.36 10.85
N SER A 483 7.01 20.43 12.17
CA SER A 483 6.15 21.34 12.90
C SER A 483 6.98 22.15 13.89
N ASP A 484 6.84 23.48 13.84
CA ASP A 484 7.42 24.37 14.86
C ASP A 484 6.66 24.32 16.20
N ARG A 485 5.47 23.69 16.22
CA ARG A 485 4.67 23.53 17.44
C ARG A 485 5.21 22.39 18.27
N ARG A 486 5.45 22.69 19.55
CA ARG A 486 5.78 21.69 20.56
C ARG A 486 4.51 20.92 20.99
N PRO A 487 4.65 19.65 21.42
CA PRO A 487 3.55 18.90 22.01
C PRO A 487 2.88 19.65 23.16
N SER A 488 1.55 19.73 23.14
CA SER A 488 0.79 20.43 24.18
C SER A 488 0.68 19.62 25.48
N GLY A 489 0.71 20.29 26.63
CA GLY A 489 0.60 19.65 27.94
C GLY A 489 1.76 18.69 28.20
N GLN A 490 1.45 17.46 28.61
CA GLN A 490 2.40 16.36 28.77
C GLN A 490 2.38 15.39 27.58
N SER A 491 1.82 15.80 26.42
CA SER A 491 1.81 14.96 25.22
C SER A 491 3.22 14.64 24.74
N GLN A 492 3.42 13.45 24.21
CA GLN A 492 4.71 12.99 23.68
C GLN A 492 4.54 12.43 22.26
N THR A 493 5.58 12.48 21.44
CA THR A 493 5.56 11.86 20.11
C THR A 493 5.46 10.33 20.24
N GLY A 494 4.98 9.67 19.19
CA GLY A 494 4.89 8.22 19.16
C GLY A 494 6.27 7.56 19.32
N LEU A 495 7.33 8.17 18.80
CA LEU A 495 8.72 7.71 19.00
C LEU A 495 9.16 7.82 20.46
N THR A 496 8.92 8.96 21.14
CA THR A 496 9.27 9.10 22.56
C THR A 496 8.52 8.07 23.42
N LEU A 497 7.24 7.84 23.14
CA LEU A 497 6.45 6.84 23.84
C LEU A 497 6.95 5.41 23.58
N ALA A 498 7.33 5.09 22.34
CA ALA A 498 7.94 3.81 21.96
C ALA A 498 9.28 3.58 22.69
N ALA A 499 10.15 4.58 22.72
CA ALA A 499 11.42 4.52 23.46
C ALA A 499 11.20 4.28 24.95
N GLY A 500 10.19 4.93 25.55
CA GLY A 500 9.83 4.74 26.95
C GLY A 500 9.40 3.31 27.27
N LEU A 501 8.55 2.70 26.43
CA LEU A 501 8.17 1.30 26.58
C LEU A 501 9.36 0.37 26.39
N TRP A 502 10.14 0.55 25.31
CA TRP A 502 11.31 -0.29 25.02
C TRP A 502 12.34 -0.24 26.15
N SER A 503 12.62 0.93 26.73
CA SER A 503 13.57 1.07 27.83
C SER A 503 13.15 0.26 29.06
N GLN A 504 11.86 0.24 29.40
CA GLN A 504 11.36 -0.55 30.54
C GLN A 504 11.37 -2.05 30.25
N VAL A 505 10.96 -2.45 29.05
CA VAL A 505 10.90 -3.88 28.68
C VAL A 505 12.29 -4.48 28.51
N SER A 506 13.20 -3.80 27.79
CA SER A 506 14.56 -4.28 27.57
C SER A 506 15.35 -4.38 28.88
N ALA A 507 15.23 -3.39 29.77
CA ALA A 507 15.85 -3.46 31.10
C ALA A 507 15.33 -4.65 31.93
N ARG A 508 14.02 -4.92 31.87
CA ARG A 508 13.38 -6.02 32.61
C ARG A 508 13.81 -7.39 32.09
N LEU A 509 14.04 -7.52 30.79
CA LEU A 509 14.35 -8.78 30.12
C LEU A 509 15.84 -8.95 29.79
N ALA A 510 16.69 -7.98 30.16
CA ALA A 510 18.12 -7.95 29.82
C ALA A 510 18.92 -9.20 30.26
N LYS A 511 18.47 -9.89 31.31
CA LYS A 511 19.10 -11.11 31.83
C LYS A 511 18.30 -12.38 31.56
N SER A 512 17.22 -12.29 30.78
CA SER A 512 16.42 -13.46 30.43
C SER A 512 17.25 -14.38 29.53
N SER A 513 17.26 -15.68 29.86
CA SER A 513 17.83 -16.74 29.01
C SER A 513 16.75 -17.59 28.34
N GLU A 514 15.49 -17.15 28.42
CA GLU A 514 14.35 -17.86 27.85
C GLU A 514 14.34 -17.73 26.33
N GLU A 515 14.05 -18.82 25.60
CA GLU A 515 14.05 -18.82 24.12
C GLU A 515 13.10 -17.75 23.54
N ARG A 516 11.95 -17.53 24.20
CA ARG A 516 10.97 -16.49 23.80
C ARG A 516 11.53 -15.07 23.76
N ASP A 517 12.61 -14.80 24.50
CA ASP A 517 13.22 -13.48 24.64
C ASP A 517 14.46 -13.34 23.75
N ARG A 518 14.87 -14.38 23.02
CA ARG A 518 16.03 -14.35 22.09
C ARG A 518 15.93 -13.22 21.07
N GLY A 519 14.74 -12.97 20.53
CA GLY A 519 14.50 -11.86 19.58
C GLY A 519 14.75 -10.47 20.19
N ILE A 520 14.48 -10.29 21.49
CA ILE A 520 14.73 -9.03 22.20
C ILE A 520 16.23 -8.81 22.41
N ALA A 521 16.98 -9.89 22.65
CA ALA A 521 18.44 -9.82 22.79
C ALA A 521 19.16 -9.60 21.45
N ALA A 522 18.63 -10.19 20.37
CA ALA A 522 19.24 -10.15 19.04
C ALA A 522 18.90 -8.89 18.22
N VAL A 523 17.81 -8.18 18.55
CA VAL A 523 17.36 -7.05 17.74
C VAL A 523 18.32 -5.85 17.83
N ARG A 524 18.63 -5.29 16.68
CA ARG A 524 19.23 -3.97 16.52
C ARG A 524 18.21 -2.91 16.89
N TRP A 525 18.38 -2.31 18.05
CA TRP A 525 17.61 -1.14 18.49
C TRP A 525 18.52 0.09 18.55
N PRO A 526 18.14 1.24 17.96
CA PRO A 526 19.00 2.41 17.96
C PRO A 526 19.19 2.95 19.38
N ARG A 527 20.44 3.33 19.73
CA ARG A 527 20.75 3.93 21.04
C ARG A 527 19.96 5.22 21.27
N VAL A 528 19.77 6.00 20.22
CA VAL A 528 18.92 7.20 20.19
C VAL A 528 17.83 6.96 19.16
N LEU A 529 16.59 6.84 19.61
CA LEU A 529 15.44 6.72 18.74
C LEU A 529 14.98 8.13 18.32
N SER A 530 15.24 8.50 17.07
CA SER A 530 14.87 9.79 16.47
C SER A 530 14.35 9.59 15.05
N VAL A 531 13.75 10.64 14.47
CA VAL A 531 13.31 10.62 13.07
C VAL A 531 14.48 10.27 12.15
N GLU A 532 15.66 10.85 12.39
CA GLU A 532 16.86 10.62 11.60
C GLU A 532 17.34 9.17 11.67
N THR A 533 17.45 8.59 12.86
CA THR A 533 17.92 7.20 13.00
C THR A 533 16.94 6.19 12.41
N VAL A 534 15.64 6.46 12.50
CA VAL A 534 14.61 5.60 11.91
C VAL A 534 14.55 5.74 10.39
N ILE A 535 14.65 6.94 9.82
CA ILE A 535 14.72 7.14 8.36
C ILE A 535 15.94 6.43 7.78
N ALA A 536 17.11 6.54 8.42
CA ALA A 536 18.32 5.85 7.98
C ALA A 536 18.13 4.32 7.99
N GLU A 537 17.46 3.77 9.02
CA GLU A 537 17.14 2.34 9.09
C GLU A 537 16.14 1.92 7.99
N MET A 538 15.08 2.69 7.76
CA MET A 538 14.06 2.40 6.75
C MET A 538 14.64 2.46 5.33
N GLY A 539 15.44 3.48 5.03
CA GLY A 539 15.93 3.78 3.68
C GLY A 539 17.14 2.96 3.24
N GLY A 540 18.02 2.55 4.16
CA GLY A 540 19.28 1.90 3.82
C GLY A 540 20.19 2.84 3.01
N GLU A 541 21.06 3.59 3.68
CA GLU A 541 21.93 4.58 3.01
C GLU A 541 22.78 3.93 1.90
N ASN A 542 22.73 4.53 0.69
CA ASN A 542 23.44 4.14 -0.56
C ASN A 542 22.78 3.09 -1.46
N LEU A 543 21.53 2.68 -1.21
CA LEU A 543 20.77 1.81 -2.12
C LEU A 543 19.95 2.64 -3.11
N ARG A 544 19.86 2.27 -4.39
CA ARG A 544 18.97 2.95 -5.36
C ARG A 544 17.61 2.26 -5.49
N GLU A 545 17.56 0.93 -5.40
CA GLU A 545 16.35 0.12 -5.62
C GLU A 545 16.42 -1.26 -4.92
N PRO A 546 15.27 -1.93 -4.66
CA PRO A 546 15.25 -3.30 -4.10
C PRO A 546 16.03 -4.35 -4.91
N GLY A 547 16.27 -4.11 -6.21
CA GLY A 547 17.01 -5.01 -7.10
C GLY A 547 18.53 -4.83 -7.07
N GLN A 548 19.04 -3.79 -6.40
CA GLN A 548 20.48 -3.62 -6.17
C GLN A 548 21.04 -4.52 -5.06
N ILE A 549 20.15 -5.20 -4.32
CA ILE A 549 20.45 -6.34 -3.46
C ILE A 549 20.88 -7.51 -4.35
N THR A 550 22.03 -7.34 -5.00
CA THR A 550 22.65 -8.29 -5.90
C THR A 550 23.57 -9.19 -5.10
N ARG A 551 23.92 -10.34 -5.69
CA ARG A 551 24.73 -11.42 -5.13
C ARG A 551 26.15 -11.02 -4.65
N SER A 552 26.49 -9.73 -4.57
CA SER A 552 27.79 -9.29 -4.06
C SER A 552 27.74 -9.12 -2.53
N GLU A 553 28.84 -9.46 -1.88
CA GLU A 553 29.01 -9.63 -0.44
C GLU A 553 28.91 -8.34 0.40
N GLN A 554 28.37 -7.24 -0.15
CA GLN A 554 28.08 -6.04 0.62
C GLN A 554 26.69 -6.16 1.27
N VAL A 555 26.68 -6.19 2.60
CA VAL A 555 25.48 -6.40 3.42
C VAL A 555 24.56 -5.17 3.32
N GLU A 556 23.68 -5.15 2.31
CA GLU A 556 22.68 -4.09 2.13
C GLU A 556 21.56 -4.23 3.17
N ARG A 557 21.62 -3.40 4.23
CA ARG A 557 20.60 -3.33 5.30
C ARG A 557 19.56 -2.27 4.93
N CYS A 558 18.31 -2.68 4.82
CA CYS A 558 17.19 -1.77 4.51
C CYS A 558 15.92 -2.23 5.22
N GLY A 559 15.46 -1.48 6.22
CA GLY A 559 14.31 -1.86 7.05
C GLY A 559 12.97 -1.83 6.31
N VAL A 560 12.88 -1.04 5.25
CA VAL A 560 11.70 -0.95 4.38
C VAL A 560 12.20 -1.02 2.93
N PRO A 561 12.39 -2.23 2.35
CA PRO A 561 13.08 -2.40 1.08
C PRO A 561 12.59 -1.52 -0.09
N VAL A 562 11.28 -1.24 -0.18
CA VAL A 562 10.75 -0.32 -1.21
C VAL A 562 11.22 1.12 -1.05
N TYR A 563 11.61 1.55 0.16
CA TYR A 563 12.19 2.86 0.45
C TYR A 563 13.69 2.92 0.21
N ALA A 564 14.31 1.89 -0.39
CA ALA A 564 15.71 1.90 -0.77
C ALA A 564 16.09 3.23 -1.46
N GLY A 565 17.07 3.93 -0.89
CA GLY A 565 17.55 5.24 -1.39
C GLY A 565 16.93 6.46 -0.74
N LEU A 566 15.97 6.28 0.17
CA LEU A 566 15.45 7.36 0.98
C LEU A 566 16.55 7.97 1.85
N SER A 567 16.70 9.29 1.77
CA SER A 567 17.68 10.05 2.55
C SER A 567 17.07 11.29 3.17
N LEU A 568 17.25 11.48 4.49
CA LEU A 568 16.75 12.66 5.18
C LEU A 568 17.39 13.96 4.68
N SER A 569 18.68 13.93 4.33
CA SER A 569 19.37 15.12 3.80
C SER A 569 18.80 15.54 2.45
N GLN A 570 18.53 14.58 1.56
CA GLN A 570 17.87 14.84 0.27
C GLN A 570 16.44 15.35 0.47
N LEU A 571 15.66 14.73 1.37
CA LEU A 571 14.30 15.20 1.67
C LEU A 571 14.29 16.65 2.18
N ARG A 572 15.25 17.03 3.04
CA ARG A 572 15.38 18.42 3.52
C ARG A 572 15.64 19.40 2.37
N LEU A 573 16.56 19.07 1.46
CA LEU A 573 16.86 19.88 0.27
C LEU A 573 15.66 20.01 -0.68
N ARG A 574 14.84 18.95 -0.77
CA ARG A 574 13.68 18.85 -1.67
C ARG A 574 12.37 19.36 -1.06
N SER A 575 12.31 19.57 0.25
CA SER A 575 11.10 19.89 1.02
C SER A 575 10.37 21.16 0.57
N SER A 576 11.08 22.12 -0.02
CA SER A 576 10.57 23.41 -0.47
C SER A 576 10.50 23.57 -1.99
N SER A 577 10.86 22.53 -2.75
CA SER A 577 10.88 22.59 -4.20
C SER A 577 9.47 22.64 -4.79
N GLU A 578 9.22 23.63 -5.66
CA GLU A 578 7.98 23.78 -6.42
C GLU A 578 8.21 23.67 -7.93
N VAL A 579 9.41 23.23 -8.33
CA VAL A 579 9.83 23.16 -9.73
C VAL A 579 9.20 21.93 -10.38
N ASP A 580 8.48 22.16 -11.47
CA ASP A 580 7.91 21.12 -12.33
C ASP A 580 8.16 21.46 -13.80
N ASP A 581 9.38 21.20 -14.27
CA ASP A 581 9.76 21.43 -15.66
C ASP A 581 8.98 20.52 -16.63
N SER A 582 8.48 19.39 -16.12
CA SER A 582 7.66 18.45 -16.88
C SER A 582 6.31 19.03 -17.31
N ARG A 583 5.77 19.99 -16.54
CA ARG A 583 4.43 20.59 -16.70
C ARG A 583 3.29 19.57 -16.73
N ILE A 584 3.50 18.37 -16.20
CA ILE A 584 2.50 17.29 -16.07
C ILE A 584 2.17 16.99 -14.60
N GLY A 585 2.69 17.79 -13.67
CA GLY A 585 2.46 17.63 -12.23
C GLY A 585 3.45 16.69 -11.55
N LEU A 586 4.59 16.41 -12.19
CA LEU A 586 5.57 15.43 -11.70
C LEU A 586 6.30 15.93 -10.45
N TYR A 587 6.78 17.18 -10.45
CA TYR A 587 7.58 17.74 -9.33
C TYR A 587 8.72 16.81 -8.86
N PRO A 588 9.67 16.43 -9.74
CA PRO A 588 10.66 15.38 -9.46
C PRO A 588 11.59 15.71 -8.28
N ASN A 589 11.75 16.99 -7.95
CA ASN A 589 12.57 17.46 -6.84
C ASN A 589 11.75 17.72 -5.57
N TYR A 590 10.51 17.25 -5.47
CA TYR A 590 9.66 17.38 -4.28
C TYR A 590 9.47 16.03 -3.60
N GLY A 591 10.07 15.84 -2.43
CA GLY A 591 10.08 14.56 -1.73
C GLY A 591 10.91 13.48 -2.43
N PHE A 592 10.52 12.22 -2.25
CA PHE A 592 11.11 11.05 -2.90
C PHE A 592 10.01 10.04 -3.24
N CYS A 593 9.92 9.59 -4.49
CA CYS A 593 8.89 8.62 -4.90
C CYS A 593 9.46 7.20 -4.95
N TRP A 594 8.94 6.27 -4.16
CA TRP A 594 9.39 4.89 -4.25
C TRP A 594 8.68 4.13 -5.39
N PRO A 595 9.33 3.21 -6.12
CA PRO A 595 10.74 2.83 -6.00
C PRO A 595 11.68 3.77 -6.75
N GLY A 596 12.89 3.99 -6.25
CA GLY A 596 14.00 4.58 -7.03
C GLY A 596 13.80 6.00 -7.58
N ASP A 597 12.92 6.80 -6.96
CA ASP A 597 12.51 8.14 -7.43
C ASP A 597 11.73 8.13 -8.76
N ILE A 598 11.05 7.00 -9.05
CA ILE A 598 10.17 6.81 -10.21
C ILE A 598 8.77 7.29 -9.86
N HIS A 599 8.27 8.28 -10.59
CA HIS A 599 6.96 8.87 -10.34
C HIS A 599 5.84 8.15 -11.06
N ILE A 600 6.08 7.67 -12.29
CA ILE A 600 5.13 6.87 -13.06
C ILE A 600 5.70 5.47 -13.28
N ILE A 601 5.09 4.46 -12.65
CA ILE A 601 5.51 3.06 -12.79
C ILE A 601 5.25 2.60 -14.22
N GLY A 602 6.22 1.86 -14.78
CA GLY A 602 6.16 1.35 -16.14
C GLY A 602 6.36 2.45 -17.18
N ASN A 603 6.98 3.58 -16.83
CA ASN A 603 7.21 4.67 -17.78
C ASN A 603 8.06 4.27 -19.01
N ARG A 604 8.79 3.15 -18.96
CA ARG A 604 9.39 2.49 -20.13
C ARG A 604 8.37 2.15 -21.21
N ALA A 605 7.14 1.79 -20.84
CA ALA A 605 6.04 1.53 -21.76
C ALA A 605 5.53 2.79 -22.49
N SER A 606 6.07 3.97 -22.16
CA SER A 606 5.84 5.19 -22.94
C SER A 606 6.64 5.26 -24.25
N ALA A 607 7.66 4.42 -24.38
CA ALA A 607 8.49 4.29 -25.56
C ALA A 607 8.19 2.97 -26.29
N ASP A 608 8.45 2.92 -27.59
CA ASP A 608 8.34 1.69 -28.39
C ASP A 608 9.48 0.69 -28.08
N SER A 609 9.51 -0.42 -28.82
CA SER A 609 10.54 -1.45 -28.67
C SER A 609 11.96 -0.97 -29.01
N LYS A 610 12.09 0.11 -29.79
CA LYS A 610 13.37 0.76 -30.13
C LYS A 610 13.74 1.91 -29.19
N GLY A 611 12.92 2.15 -28.16
CA GLY A 611 13.10 3.25 -27.21
C GLY A 611 12.75 4.63 -27.76
N GLN A 612 12.03 4.71 -28.88
CA GLN A 612 11.50 5.97 -29.39
C GLN A 612 10.24 6.35 -28.61
N SER A 613 10.17 7.61 -28.19
CA SER A 613 9.12 8.11 -27.30
C SER A 613 8.57 9.45 -27.76
N LYS A 614 7.32 9.73 -27.39
CA LYS A 614 6.67 11.04 -27.59
C LYS A 614 7.05 12.05 -26.50
N GLY A 615 8.31 12.03 -26.06
CA GLY A 615 8.89 13.04 -25.18
C GLY A 615 8.68 12.83 -23.67
N PHE A 616 8.37 11.60 -23.21
CA PHE A 616 8.35 11.31 -21.77
C PHE A 616 9.66 10.68 -21.31
N ILE A 617 9.87 9.38 -21.56
CA ILE A 617 11.15 8.67 -21.36
C ILE A 617 11.57 8.03 -22.69
N GLY A 618 12.84 8.11 -23.08
CA GLY A 618 13.34 7.51 -24.32
C GLY A 618 14.83 7.17 -24.29
N TRP A 619 15.26 6.41 -25.31
CA TRP A 619 16.65 6.02 -25.52
C TRP A 619 17.34 6.98 -26.50
N ASP A 620 18.45 7.58 -26.10
CA ASP A 620 19.21 8.54 -26.93
C ASP A 620 20.34 7.91 -27.76
N GLY A 621 20.44 6.57 -27.76
CA GLY A 621 21.57 5.82 -28.33
C GLY A 621 22.62 5.40 -27.30
N LYS A 622 22.61 5.97 -26.10
CA LYS A 622 23.56 5.69 -25.02
C LYS A 622 22.91 5.45 -23.66
N ARG A 623 21.80 6.14 -23.38
CA ARG A 623 21.08 6.01 -22.11
C ARG A 623 19.59 6.28 -22.24
N TRP A 624 18.83 5.68 -21.33
CA TRP A 624 17.46 6.05 -21.02
C TRP A 624 17.45 7.34 -20.23
N SER A 625 16.66 8.31 -20.67
CA SER A 625 16.46 9.57 -19.97
C SER A 625 15.13 10.21 -20.35
N GLY A 626 14.72 11.25 -19.62
CA GLY A 626 13.45 11.90 -19.87
C GLY A 626 13.02 12.83 -18.75
N LEU A 627 11.71 13.07 -18.67
CA LEU A 627 11.10 13.95 -17.67
C LEU A 627 10.95 13.29 -16.28
N ASP A 628 11.00 11.97 -16.21
CA ASP A 628 10.96 11.16 -14.97
C ASP A 628 12.20 10.26 -14.88
N THR A 629 12.40 9.62 -13.73
CA THR A 629 13.42 8.58 -13.59
C THR A 629 13.02 7.36 -14.42
N PRO A 630 13.85 6.88 -15.37
CA PRO A 630 13.52 5.72 -16.20
C PRO A 630 13.30 4.45 -15.37
N ASP A 631 12.12 3.84 -15.48
CA ASP A 631 11.77 2.56 -14.87
C ASP A 631 12.25 1.42 -15.77
N VAL A 632 13.56 1.22 -15.78
CA VAL A 632 14.28 0.19 -16.54
C VAL A 632 15.32 -0.48 -15.63
N VAL A 633 15.71 -1.71 -15.94
CA VAL A 633 16.68 -2.46 -15.14
C VAL A 633 18.04 -1.76 -15.10
N ASP A 634 18.52 -1.35 -16.27
CA ASP A 634 19.74 -0.55 -16.40
C ASP A 634 19.51 0.58 -17.42
N PRO A 635 19.61 1.85 -17.01
CA PRO A 635 19.43 2.98 -17.90
C PRO A 635 20.56 3.15 -18.92
N LEU A 636 21.69 2.45 -18.79
CA LEU A 636 22.81 2.50 -19.75
C LEU A 636 22.75 1.36 -20.78
N LYS A 637 21.78 0.46 -20.65
CA LYS A 637 21.58 -0.68 -21.55
C LYS A 637 20.57 -0.37 -22.64
N SER A 638 20.85 -0.90 -23.83
CA SER A 638 20.03 -0.69 -25.01
C SER A 638 18.60 -1.23 -24.81
N PRO A 639 17.61 -0.78 -25.61
CA PRO A 639 16.23 -1.28 -25.50
C PRO A 639 16.09 -2.80 -25.67
N GLU A 640 17.03 -3.46 -26.35
CA GLU A 640 17.09 -4.92 -26.53
C GLU A 640 17.67 -5.64 -25.31
N GLU A 641 18.56 -5.00 -24.57
CA GLU A 641 19.19 -5.54 -23.34
C GLU A 641 18.43 -5.17 -22.06
N SER A 642 17.64 -4.09 -22.09
CA SER A 642 16.87 -3.53 -20.96
C SER A 642 15.37 -3.55 -21.32
N VAL A 643 14.88 -4.77 -21.57
CA VAL A 643 13.63 -5.04 -22.31
C VAL A 643 12.36 -4.88 -21.48
N ASP A 644 12.44 -4.92 -20.15
CA ASP A 644 11.28 -5.16 -19.29
C ASP A 644 10.60 -3.86 -18.81
N PRO A 645 9.42 -3.49 -19.35
CA PRO A 645 8.67 -2.32 -18.87
C PRO A 645 8.09 -2.51 -17.46
N PHE A 646 7.96 -3.75 -16.98
CA PHE A 646 7.41 -4.07 -15.66
C PHE A 646 8.31 -5.04 -14.89
N ARG A 647 9.50 -4.56 -14.52
CA ARG A 647 10.54 -5.30 -13.78
C ARG A 647 10.13 -5.90 -12.42
N GLY A 648 8.99 -5.49 -11.88
CA GLY A 648 8.45 -6.09 -10.65
C GLY A 648 7.81 -7.46 -10.90
N THR A 649 7.43 -7.74 -12.14
CA THR A 649 6.89 -9.04 -12.56
C THR A 649 8.03 -9.95 -13.04
N PRO A 650 8.00 -11.26 -12.73
CA PRO A 650 8.97 -12.22 -13.26
C PRO A 650 9.05 -12.28 -14.78
N GLU A 651 7.95 -11.95 -15.49
CA GLU A 651 7.89 -11.95 -16.96
C GLU A 651 8.37 -10.65 -17.60
N GLY A 652 8.64 -9.61 -16.80
CA GLY A 652 9.00 -8.28 -17.28
C GLY A 652 7.84 -7.49 -17.90
N VAL A 653 6.61 -8.01 -17.87
CA VAL A 653 5.42 -7.42 -18.53
C VAL A 653 4.20 -7.37 -17.61
N ALA A 654 3.28 -6.44 -17.87
CA ALA A 654 2.05 -6.36 -17.09
C ALA A 654 1.08 -7.51 -17.40
N ARG A 655 0.30 -7.93 -16.41
CA ARG A 655 -0.60 -9.09 -16.52
C ARG A 655 -2.06 -8.70 -16.73
N LEU A 656 -2.62 -9.00 -17.91
CA LEU A 656 -4.06 -8.90 -18.18
C LEU A 656 -4.84 -9.95 -17.37
N ILE A 657 -4.37 -11.20 -17.39
CA ILE A 657 -4.81 -12.27 -16.50
C ILE A 657 -3.57 -12.77 -15.76
N ALA A 658 -3.63 -12.85 -14.43
CA ALA A 658 -2.59 -13.48 -13.63
C ALA A 658 -2.95 -14.96 -13.47
N VAL A 659 -2.38 -15.83 -14.31
CA VAL A 659 -2.50 -17.29 -14.21
C VAL A 659 -1.32 -17.87 -13.42
N GLU A 660 -1.44 -19.11 -12.96
CA GLU A 660 -0.36 -19.79 -12.25
C GLU A 660 0.77 -20.22 -13.22
N TYR A 661 1.96 -20.56 -12.72
CA TYR A 661 2.99 -21.20 -13.55
C TYR A 661 2.95 -22.72 -13.35
N ALA A 662 3.11 -23.49 -14.42
CA ALA A 662 3.19 -24.94 -14.32
C ALA A 662 4.52 -25.35 -13.66
N GLY A 663 4.50 -25.95 -12.46
CA GLY A 663 5.62 -26.79 -11.99
C GLY A 663 6.59 -26.24 -10.92
N GLY A 664 6.27 -25.20 -10.15
CA GLY A 664 7.14 -24.78 -9.03
C GLY A 664 8.22 -23.76 -9.40
N LEU A 665 8.92 -23.26 -8.38
CA LEU A 665 9.94 -22.23 -8.50
C LEU A 665 11.12 -22.74 -9.35
N ASN A 666 11.35 -22.16 -10.53
CA ASN A 666 12.54 -22.48 -11.33
C ASN A 666 13.72 -21.66 -10.77
N LEU A 667 14.63 -22.36 -10.07
CA LEU A 667 15.79 -21.74 -9.40
C LEU A 667 16.81 -21.17 -10.39
N ASP A 668 16.80 -21.61 -11.66
CA ASP A 668 17.72 -21.15 -12.70
C ASP A 668 17.22 -19.85 -13.36
N THR A 669 15.91 -19.70 -13.53
CA THR A 669 15.30 -18.47 -14.11
C THR A 669 14.88 -17.46 -13.05
N GLY A 670 14.80 -17.86 -11.78
CA GLY A 670 14.39 -16.99 -10.68
C GLY A 670 12.88 -16.70 -10.62
N ILE A 671 12.08 -17.37 -11.45
CA ILE A 671 10.63 -17.19 -11.55
C ILE A 671 9.95 -17.99 -10.43
N ALA A 672 9.10 -17.30 -9.67
CA ALA A 672 8.32 -17.89 -8.61
C ALA A 672 6.83 -17.86 -8.90
N LEU A 673 6.13 -18.84 -8.34
CA LEU A 673 4.68 -18.99 -8.35
C LEU A 673 3.99 -17.88 -7.54
N GLU A 674 3.88 -16.67 -8.09
CA GLU A 674 2.84 -15.78 -7.61
C GLU A 674 1.49 -16.39 -7.98
N ARG A 675 0.73 -16.83 -6.97
CA ARG A 675 -0.67 -17.20 -7.15
C ARG A 675 -1.44 -15.97 -7.58
N GLY A 676 -1.59 -15.79 -8.89
CA GLY A 676 -2.57 -14.89 -9.45
C GLY A 676 -3.96 -15.39 -9.07
N ILE A 677 -4.73 -14.59 -8.34
CA ILE A 677 -6.15 -14.89 -8.15
C ILE A 677 -6.81 -14.65 -9.50
N VAL A 678 -7.09 -15.73 -10.24
CA VAL A 678 -8.17 -15.73 -11.24
C VAL A 678 -9.38 -15.14 -10.54
N PRO A 679 -10.08 -14.13 -11.10
CA PRO A 679 -11.19 -13.47 -10.43
C PRO A 679 -12.14 -14.47 -9.77
N LYS A 680 -12.04 -14.59 -8.44
CA LYS A 680 -12.73 -15.64 -7.64
C LYS A 680 -14.25 -15.58 -7.71
N LEU A 681 -14.79 -14.52 -8.31
CA LEU A 681 -16.23 -14.29 -8.47
C LEU A 681 -16.83 -15.04 -9.67
N GLY A 682 -16.03 -15.76 -10.48
CA GLY A 682 -16.54 -16.38 -11.70
C GLY A 682 -17.09 -15.34 -12.68
N PHE A 683 -17.85 -15.80 -13.67
CA PHE A 683 -18.34 -14.96 -14.78
C PHE A 683 -19.22 -13.78 -14.36
N LEU A 684 -19.83 -13.79 -13.17
CA LEU A 684 -20.72 -12.74 -12.66
C LEU A 684 -20.70 -12.72 -11.11
N PRO A 685 -20.77 -11.54 -10.45
CA PRO A 685 -20.98 -11.50 -9.01
C PRO A 685 -22.29 -12.23 -8.67
N ALA A 686 -22.20 -13.32 -7.90
CA ALA A 686 -23.35 -14.10 -7.50
C ALA A 686 -24.43 -13.18 -6.89
N LYS A 687 -25.66 -13.23 -7.42
CA LYS A 687 -26.82 -12.73 -6.70
C LYS A 687 -26.79 -13.44 -5.34
N ARG A 688 -26.76 -12.67 -4.25
CA ARG A 688 -27.06 -13.23 -2.93
C ARG A 688 -28.47 -13.81 -3.04
N ASP A 689 -28.59 -15.12 -2.90
CA ASP A 689 -29.88 -15.72 -2.54
C ASP A 689 -30.33 -15.08 -1.22
N LYS A 690 -31.62 -14.76 -1.18
CA LYS A 690 -32.28 -13.86 -0.22
C LYS A 690 -32.07 -14.23 1.24
#